data_AF-A0A8S4GC02-F1
#
_entry.id   AF-A0A8S4GC02-F1
#
_cell.length_a   1.000
_cell.length_b   1.000
_cell.length_c   1.000
_cell.angle_alpha   90.00
_cell.angle_beta   90.00
_cell.angle_gamma   90.00
#
_symmetry.space_group_name_H-M   'P 1'
#
loop_
_entity.id
_entity.type
_entity.pdbx_description
1 polymer ?
#
loop_
_entity_poly.entity_id
_entity_poly.type
_entity_poly.pdbx_seq_one_letter_code
_entity_poly.pdbx_strand_id
1 'polypeptide(L)'
;MVSPFAKQCFVVLGMALSLSCHGATYGHTVSLTAHYRDQHGDRMSTSDVSWIASTFNMTKILGTLACPALMSFLGRRKTHLLTTLPAFVHWNLFTFGDSLPVFLTARLLQGFAIGVDATMSSMLIAEYTDPKNRASFAAVTIVFMGLGILFVHFSATLLTWRATAAVCSILPLLTAVVTWLSPETPSFLVYKGKYKEARKVFKWLRGDGDAERKEIDDLIEDHKKSRKTKEERAKKVSLIDNLKRLKDVAFLKEFYQPVVISLCFCLIFQFGGAQYMPAYGNIILKYLLKKSDVKDVSWQLNALDVLRPISTGIAIIVLKKFKRRTVIFTFGSLTLASFISMSIYVFIREAGVFDQNWWCDILMMSLMALYTVAFNVGLCPIYFVIFGEIIPLAYRGIGSAIVVSVLGPCSFAILKSAPYMFSTLGVEGAFLIYASVLSACLSIIYVLLPETKDRTLLDIEIEFKNRSKNQKVADVELKLMSSSSCISISFNCVKSELLTWTSELCAIMSNAEASPFNRSSRTARSPPPASSCTRDHQHHDEKPEPPVIEVISTPEIQKWMAHIESCLNEVCIISTEGKLNSDQKLRIATLCRKIGAGTSQMAVQYQSVKQHAISAQEKIEHLYEQGANKEKSSEDTKNLVQKIISPEELKLHVSSVRKTKHGGVIISTERKEDIQKLKQCEKFNSSGLTISEVSKRKPRIVIIDVPNNLSNNQVIDYLYEQNIADHFPNSERESIVSNIKLSHLSGKKGGLYSNYILEVPADVRKLLISQRRVYLHWSSCPVRDYTYVSRCFKCQQYGHSAKFCRDPESTCGHCGQVGHTIKECPQTTEPPVCATCLRFKKPSDHKTGEEACPARKFAELKMINSTDYEVPTCGLI
;
A
#
# COMPACT_ATOMS: atom_id res chain seq x y z
N MET A 1 3.06 30.74 27.90
CA MET A 1 2.47 30.52 26.56
C MET A 1 1.94 29.10 26.48
N VAL A 2 0.69 28.89 26.05
CA VAL A 2 0.11 27.55 25.87
C VAL A 2 0.76 26.87 24.66
N SER A 3 1.25 25.64 24.82
CA SER A 3 1.94 24.91 23.75
C SER A 3 1.00 24.57 22.57
N PRO A 4 1.51 24.45 21.33
CA PRO A 4 0.72 24.00 20.18
C PRO A 4 0.00 22.66 20.43
N PHE A 5 0.70 21.72 21.07
CA PHE A 5 0.13 20.43 21.46
C PHE A 5 -1.08 20.58 22.39
N ALA A 6 -1.00 21.42 23.42
CA ALA A 6 -2.13 21.66 24.33
C ALA A 6 -3.34 22.29 23.61
N LYS A 7 -3.11 23.14 22.61
CA LYS A 7 -4.18 23.69 21.77
C LYS A 7 -4.81 22.63 20.86
N GLN A 8 -4.01 21.71 20.33
CA GLN A 8 -4.52 20.54 19.59
C GLN A 8 -5.37 19.64 20.51
N CYS A 9 -4.92 19.38 21.73
CA CYS A 9 -5.73 18.67 22.73
C CYS A 9 -7.07 19.38 22.99
N PHE A 10 -7.07 20.71 23.12
CA PHE A 10 -8.28 21.49 23.34
C PHE A 10 -9.29 21.37 22.19
N VAL A 11 -8.88 21.51 20.93
CA VAL A 11 -9.81 21.39 19.80
C VAL A 11 -10.29 19.94 19.60
N VAL A 12 -9.44 18.95 19.89
CA VAL A 12 -9.82 17.52 19.84
C VAL A 12 -10.77 17.16 20.98
N LEU A 13 -10.67 17.81 22.14
CA LEU A 13 -11.57 17.58 23.28
C LEU A 13 -13.03 17.82 22.90
N GLY A 14 -13.33 18.82 22.07
CA GLY A 14 -14.70 19.04 21.58
C GLY A 14 -15.24 17.81 20.83
N MET A 15 -14.42 17.20 19.97
CA MET A 15 -14.78 15.97 19.26
C MET A 15 -14.91 14.77 20.22
N ALA A 16 -13.99 14.66 21.18
CA ALA A 16 -13.99 13.59 22.16
C ALA A 16 -15.25 13.63 23.04
N LEU A 17 -15.65 14.81 23.50
CA LEU A 17 -16.90 15.04 24.25
C LEU A 17 -18.14 14.69 23.41
N SER A 18 -18.14 15.01 22.10
CA SER A 18 -19.24 14.58 21.24
C SER A 18 -19.33 13.05 21.14
N LEU A 19 -18.21 12.36 20.95
CA LEU A 19 -18.20 10.88 20.97
C LEU A 19 -18.63 10.31 22.32
N SER A 20 -18.33 10.99 23.43
CA SER A 20 -18.85 10.63 24.74
C SER A 20 -20.38 10.76 24.79
N CYS A 21 -20.96 11.83 24.23
CA CYS A 21 -22.41 11.94 24.07
C CYS A 21 -23.01 10.81 23.23
N HIS A 22 -22.31 10.35 22.18
CA HIS A 22 -22.74 9.19 21.37
C HIS A 22 -22.72 7.91 22.21
N GLY A 23 -21.65 7.71 22.99
CA GLY A 23 -21.55 6.61 23.96
C GLY A 23 -22.71 6.59 24.94
N ALA A 24 -23.02 7.74 25.55
CA ALA A 24 -24.15 7.90 26.45
C ALA A 24 -25.49 7.57 25.78
N THR A 25 -25.65 7.94 24.50
CA THR A 25 -26.84 7.59 23.72
C THR A 25 -27.00 6.08 23.55
N TYR A 26 -25.91 5.34 23.29
CA TYR A 26 -25.95 3.89 23.13
C TYR A 26 -26.37 3.18 24.42
N GLY A 27 -25.88 3.64 25.58
CA GLY A 27 -26.20 3.05 26.88
C GLY A 27 -27.52 3.51 27.50
N HIS A 28 -28.11 4.63 27.05
CA HIS A 28 -29.28 5.23 27.69
C HIS A 28 -30.49 4.28 27.85
N THR A 29 -30.66 3.32 26.94
CA THR A 29 -31.75 2.33 27.00
C THR A 29 -31.75 1.51 28.31
N VAL A 30 -30.58 1.27 28.90
CA VAL A 30 -30.45 0.59 30.21
C VAL A 30 -31.15 1.36 31.32
N SER A 31 -31.05 2.69 31.30
CA SER A 31 -31.71 3.55 32.30
C SER A 31 -33.23 3.44 32.23
N LEU A 32 -33.77 3.48 31.00
CA LEU A 32 -35.20 3.35 30.74
C LEU A 32 -35.73 1.97 31.18
N THR A 33 -35.06 0.88 30.80
CA THR A 33 -35.52 -0.47 31.17
C THR A 33 -35.44 -0.72 32.67
N ALA A 34 -34.48 -0.10 33.37
CA ALA A 34 -34.35 -0.20 34.81
C ALA A 34 -35.44 0.59 35.57
N HIS A 35 -35.69 1.84 35.19
CA HIS A 35 -36.45 2.77 36.03
C HIS A 35 -37.84 3.16 35.49
N TYR A 36 -38.10 3.02 34.19
CA TYR A 36 -39.38 3.45 33.62
C TYR A 36 -40.53 2.58 34.12
N ARG A 37 -41.62 3.23 34.52
CA ARG A 37 -42.93 2.64 34.81
C ARG A 37 -43.99 3.55 34.21
N ASP A 38 -45.00 2.98 33.57
CA ASP A 38 -46.11 3.75 32.99
C ASP A 38 -47.12 4.22 34.06
N GLN A 39 -48.23 4.83 33.65
CA GLN A 39 -49.27 5.32 34.58
C GLN A 39 -49.97 4.20 35.37
N HIS A 40 -49.93 2.97 34.87
CA HIS A 40 -50.48 1.78 35.53
C HIS A 40 -49.43 1.06 36.40
N GLY A 41 -48.17 1.53 36.40
CA GLY A 41 -47.06 0.92 37.11
C GLY A 41 -46.37 -0.21 36.34
N ASP A 42 -46.71 -0.40 35.06
CA ASP A 42 -46.17 -1.45 34.21
C ASP A 42 -44.82 -1.05 33.58
N ARG A 43 -43.99 -2.06 33.33
CA ARG A 43 -42.74 -1.87 32.58
C ARG A 43 -43.04 -1.67 31.10
N MET A 44 -42.15 -0.94 30.44
CA MET A 44 -42.23 -0.69 29.00
C MET A 44 -42.19 -2.01 28.21
N SER A 45 -43.01 -2.11 27.16
CA SER A 45 -43.07 -3.30 26.33
C SER A 45 -41.75 -3.55 25.60
N THR A 46 -41.44 -4.81 25.30
CA THR A 46 -40.24 -5.19 24.50
C THR A 46 -40.24 -4.50 23.13
N SER A 47 -41.42 -4.25 22.55
CA SER A 47 -41.56 -3.54 21.29
C SER A 47 -41.11 -2.09 21.40
N ASP A 48 -41.57 -1.38 22.42
CA ASP A 48 -41.26 0.05 22.60
C ASP A 48 -39.80 0.26 22.94
N VAL A 49 -39.25 -0.56 23.86
CA VAL A 49 -37.83 -0.53 24.22
C VAL A 49 -36.95 -0.75 22.99
N SER A 50 -37.29 -1.74 22.16
CA SER A 50 -36.50 -2.06 20.97
C SER A 50 -36.61 -0.99 19.88
N TRP A 51 -37.76 -0.34 19.72
CA TRP A 51 -37.91 0.82 18.84
C TRP A 51 -37.11 2.03 19.33
N ILE A 52 -37.20 2.37 20.62
CA ILE A 52 -36.42 3.47 21.21
C ILE A 52 -34.92 3.21 21.03
N ALA A 53 -34.47 1.98 21.25
CA ALA A 53 -33.07 1.63 21.11
C ALA A 53 -32.58 1.70 19.65
N SER A 54 -33.34 1.19 18.68
CA SER A 54 -32.84 1.02 17.31
C SER A 54 -32.99 2.26 16.42
N THR A 55 -34.05 3.04 16.59
CA THR A 55 -34.51 4.05 15.61
C THR A 55 -33.46 5.07 15.20
N PHE A 56 -32.59 5.51 16.11
CA PHE A 56 -31.57 6.52 15.80
C PHE A 56 -30.59 6.05 14.71
N ASN A 57 -30.36 4.73 14.56
CA ASN A 57 -29.48 4.19 13.51
C ASN A 57 -30.05 4.37 12.09
N MET A 58 -31.37 4.49 11.92
CA MET A 58 -31.99 4.79 10.62
C MET A 58 -31.71 6.23 10.19
N THR A 59 -31.96 7.19 11.09
CA THR A 59 -31.72 8.62 10.85
C THR A 59 -30.25 9.00 10.74
N LYS A 60 -29.36 8.17 11.28
CA LYS A 60 -27.90 8.31 11.09
C LYS A 60 -27.50 8.41 9.62
N ILE A 61 -28.16 7.66 8.74
CA ILE A 61 -27.88 7.68 7.29
C ILE A 61 -28.15 9.08 6.72
N LEU A 62 -29.26 9.70 7.11
CA LEU A 62 -29.64 11.05 6.66
C LEU A 62 -28.60 12.09 7.11
N GLY A 63 -28.11 11.98 8.35
CA GLY A 63 -27.04 12.82 8.87
C GLY A 63 -25.73 12.65 8.08
N THR A 64 -25.32 11.41 7.81
CA THR A 64 -24.13 11.12 6.99
C THR A 64 -24.24 11.73 5.60
N LEU A 65 -25.39 11.60 4.93
CA LEU A 65 -25.61 12.14 3.59
C LEU A 65 -25.65 13.67 3.57
N ALA A 66 -26.18 14.31 4.61
CA ALA A 66 -26.21 15.77 4.74
C ALA A 66 -24.83 16.38 5.04
N CYS A 67 -23.95 15.63 5.72
CA CYS A 67 -22.67 16.13 6.23
C CYS A 67 -21.76 16.79 5.17
N PRO A 68 -21.49 16.20 3.99
CA PRO A 68 -20.65 16.83 2.97
C PRO A 68 -21.17 18.20 2.52
N ALA A 69 -22.48 18.33 2.34
CA ALA A 69 -23.12 19.60 1.97
C ALA A 69 -22.91 20.63 3.08
N LEU A 70 -23.28 20.28 4.32
CA LEU A 70 -23.13 21.15 5.49
C LEU A 70 -21.68 21.64 5.67
N MET A 71 -20.69 20.74 5.60
CA MET A 71 -19.27 21.09 5.73
C MET A 71 -18.74 21.99 4.61
N SER A 72 -19.31 21.90 3.40
CA SER A 72 -18.90 22.74 2.26
C SER A 72 -19.45 24.17 2.36
N PHE A 73 -20.68 24.31 2.86
CA PHE A 73 -21.34 25.60 3.01
C PHE A 73 -20.94 26.31 4.30
N LEU A 74 -21.10 25.64 5.45
CA LEU A 74 -20.96 26.23 6.77
C LEU A 74 -19.52 26.20 7.31
N GLY A 75 -18.72 25.22 6.90
CA GLY A 75 -17.42 24.92 7.52
C GLY A 75 -17.53 23.83 8.58
N ARG A 76 -16.40 23.34 9.08
CA ARG A 76 -16.38 22.17 9.96
C ARG A 76 -16.82 22.56 11.36
N ARG A 77 -16.28 23.65 11.92
CA ARG A 77 -16.65 24.15 13.26
C ARG A 77 -18.14 24.45 13.36
N LYS A 78 -18.70 25.19 12.40
CA LYS A 78 -20.13 25.54 12.42
C LYS A 78 -21.03 24.33 12.24
N THR A 79 -20.62 23.36 11.41
CA THR A 79 -21.35 22.11 11.25
C THR A 79 -21.36 21.32 12.56
N HIS A 80 -20.22 21.22 13.26
CA HIS A 80 -20.16 20.58 14.57
C HIS A 80 -21.00 21.29 15.62
N LEU A 81 -20.99 22.62 15.65
CA LEU A 81 -21.86 23.37 16.57
C LEU A 81 -23.35 23.11 16.26
N LEU A 82 -23.71 23.03 14.97
CA LEU A 82 -25.08 22.72 14.55
C LEU A 82 -25.54 21.33 15.01
N THR A 83 -24.67 20.33 15.11
CA THR A 83 -25.03 18.98 15.59
C THR A 83 -25.26 18.91 17.10
N THR A 84 -24.69 19.84 17.88
CA THR A 84 -24.94 19.90 19.33
C THR A 84 -26.38 20.27 19.68
N LEU A 85 -27.06 21.06 18.83
CA LEU A 85 -28.45 21.46 19.04
C LEU A 85 -29.44 20.28 19.03
N PRO A 86 -29.54 19.44 17.99
CA PRO A 86 -30.41 18.27 18.01
C PRO A 86 -30.02 17.29 19.12
N ALA A 87 -28.73 17.20 19.47
CA ALA A 87 -28.29 16.36 20.58
C ALA A 87 -28.72 16.89 21.95
N PHE A 88 -28.68 18.20 22.16
CA PHE A 88 -29.20 18.83 23.37
C PHE A 88 -30.72 18.69 23.47
N VAL A 89 -31.44 18.96 22.38
CA VAL A 89 -32.90 18.79 22.32
C VAL A 89 -33.30 17.35 22.61
N HIS A 90 -32.56 16.35 22.08
CA HIS A 90 -32.77 14.93 22.38
C HIS A 90 -32.83 14.64 23.88
N TRP A 91 -31.82 15.06 24.65
CA TRP A 91 -31.78 14.79 26.10
C TRP A 91 -32.90 15.51 26.86
N ASN A 92 -33.26 16.72 26.43
CA ASN A 92 -34.37 17.47 27.04
C ASN A 92 -35.73 16.82 26.73
N LEU A 93 -35.93 16.30 25.51
CA LEU A 93 -37.15 15.54 25.18
C LEU A 93 -37.28 14.26 26.02
N PHE A 94 -36.17 13.60 26.41
CA PHE A 94 -36.22 12.51 27.39
C PHE A 94 -36.45 13.01 28.83
N THR A 95 -35.97 14.19 29.17
CA THR A 95 -36.12 14.74 30.53
C THR A 95 -37.58 15.16 30.81
N PHE A 96 -38.23 15.80 29.84
CA PHE A 96 -39.58 16.36 29.99
C PHE A 96 -40.68 15.58 29.25
N GLY A 97 -40.31 14.60 28.42
CA GLY A 97 -41.26 13.82 27.63
C GLY A 97 -41.89 12.67 28.40
N ASP A 98 -43.17 12.42 28.12
CA ASP A 98 -43.98 11.40 28.81
C ASP A 98 -44.65 10.41 27.84
N SER A 99 -44.33 10.46 26.54
CA SER A 99 -44.97 9.61 25.53
C SER A 99 -43.96 8.97 24.58
N LEU A 100 -44.29 7.77 24.09
CA LEU A 100 -43.46 7.03 23.15
C LEU A 100 -43.11 7.84 21.89
N PRO A 101 -44.03 8.57 21.23
CA PRO A 101 -43.69 9.39 20.07
C PRO A 101 -42.63 10.47 20.37
N VAL A 102 -42.63 11.04 21.59
CA VAL A 102 -41.60 12.01 22.01
C VAL A 102 -40.24 11.32 22.13
N PHE A 103 -40.17 10.14 22.74
CA PHE A 103 -38.92 9.37 22.85
C PHE A 103 -38.38 8.94 21.48
N LEU A 104 -39.25 8.55 20.55
CA LEU A 104 -38.86 8.23 19.17
C LEU A 104 -38.35 9.47 18.43
N THR A 105 -39.04 10.60 18.55
CA THR A 105 -38.61 11.89 17.97
C THR A 105 -37.24 12.31 18.51
N ALA A 106 -37.02 12.17 19.82
CA ALA A 106 -35.73 12.42 20.44
C ALA A 106 -34.63 11.54 19.80
N ARG A 107 -34.89 10.25 19.60
CA ARG A 107 -33.93 9.32 18.98
C ARG A 107 -33.65 9.64 17.51
N LEU A 108 -34.66 10.07 16.75
CA LEU A 108 -34.51 10.51 15.36
C LEU A 108 -33.57 11.73 15.24
N LEU A 109 -33.77 12.73 16.11
CA LEU A 109 -32.90 13.92 16.17
C LEU A 109 -31.45 13.55 16.50
N GLN A 110 -31.27 12.70 17.51
CA GLN A 110 -29.94 12.24 17.92
C GLN A 110 -29.26 11.43 16.82
N GLY A 111 -30.01 10.59 16.09
CA GLY A 111 -29.48 9.83 14.97
C GLY A 111 -28.92 10.74 13.87
N PHE A 112 -29.64 11.80 13.50
CA PHE A 112 -29.14 12.80 12.56
C PHE A 112 -27.82 13.43 13.04
N ALA A 113 -27.75 13.85 14.32
CA ALA A 113 -26.54 14.41 14.92
C ALA A 113 -25.34 13.44 14.85
N ILE A 114 -25.54 12.18 15.28
CA ILE A 114 -24.52 11.12 15.24
C ILE A 114 -24.04 10.87 13.81
N GLY A 115 -24.93 10.89 12.81
CA GLY A 115 -24.57 10.68 11.41
C GLY A 115 -23.63 11.76 10.85
N VAL A 116 -23.93 13.02 11.15
CA VAL A 116 -23.08 14.15 10.76
C VAL A 116 -21.72 14.06 11.46
N ASP A 117 -21.72 13.86 12.77
CA ASP A 117 -20.50 13.80 13.59
C ASP A 117 -19.61 12.61 13.24
N ALA A 118 -20.18 11.43 12.98
CA ALA A 118 -19.40 10.25 12.61
C ALA A 118 -18.58 10.49 11.33
N THR A 119 -19.18 11.18 10.35
CA THR A 119 -18.52 11.52 9.07
C THR A 119 -17.45 12.60 9.26
N MET A 120 -17.74 13.59 10.10
CA MET A 120 -16.88 14.75 10.33
C MET A 120 -15.69 14.46 11.28
N SER A 121 -15.85 13.52 12.20
CA SER A 121 -14.87 13.20 13.27
C SER A 121 -13.45 13.00 12.75
N SER A 122 -13.29 12.10 11.78
CA SER A 122 -12.01 11.77 11.16
C SER A 122 -11.40 12.96 10.40
N MET A 123 -12.24 13.79 9.78
CA MET A 123 -11.80 14.97 9.03
C MET A 123 -11.32 16.07 9.97
N LEU A 124 -12.04 16.34 11.06
CA LEU A 124 -11.67 17.34 12.06
C LEU A 124 -10.31 17.02 12.69
N ILE A 125 -10.10 15.76 13.07
CA ILE A 125 -8.82 15.33 13.64
C ILE A 125 -7.69 15.51 12.61
N ALA A 126 -7.91 15.13 11.34
CA ALA A 126 -6.91 15.28 10.29
C ALA A 126 -6.57 16.76 9.99
N GLU A 127 -7.57 17.65 10.01
CA GLU A 127 -7.41 19.07 9.69
C GLU A 127 -6.83 19.87 10.88
N TYR A 128 -7.18 19.54 12.13
CA TYR A 128 -6.69 20.25 13.32
C TYR A 128 -5.31 19.79 13.80
N THR A 129 -4.98 18.51 13.66
CA THR A 129 -3.82 17.92 14.35
C THR A 129 -2.64 17.65 13.42
N ASP A 130 -1.44 17.68 13.98
CA ASP A 130 -0.22 17.34 13.27
C ASP A 130 -0.23 15.87 12.80
N PRO A 131 0.29 15.57 11.59
CA PRO A 131 0.37 14.21 11.07
C PRO A 131 0.95 13.19 12.07
N LYS A 132 1.95 13.60 12.86
CA LYS A 132 2.62 12.77 13.88
C LYS A 132 1.66 12.32 15.00
N ASN A 133 0.67 13.14 15.34
CA ASN A 133 -0.21 12.93 16.50
C ASN A 133 -1.61 12.42 16.11
N ARG A 134 -1.99 12.49 14.83
CA ARG A 134 -3.34 12.13 14.33
C ARG A 134 -3.87 10.79 14.84
N ALA A 135 -3.05 9.74 14.78
CA ALA A 135 -3.46 8.40 15.19
C ALA A 135 -3.78 8.33 16.69
N SER A 136 -2.99 9.01 17.53
CA SER A 136 -3.22 9.07 18.97
C SER A 136 -4.50 9.84 19.30
N PHE A 137 -4.73 10.98 18.65
CA PHE A 137 -5.95 11.77 18.84
C PHE A 137 -7.21 11.03 18.37
N ALA A 138 -7.16 10.35 17.21
CA ALA A 138 -8.25 9.49 16.77
C ALA A 138 -8.58 8.43 17.82
N ALA A 139 -7.58 7.78 18.38
CA ALA A 139 -7.81 6.75 19.37
C ALA A 139 -8.38 7.28 20.70
N VAL A 140 -7.94 8.46 21.17
CA VAL A 140 -8.52 9.11 22.35
C VAL A 140 -10.02 9.34 22.18
N THR A 141 -10.47 9.74 20.99
CA THR A 141 -11.92 9.93 20.77
C THR A 141 -12.73 8.63 20.92
N ILE A 142 -12.16 7.47 20.55
CA ILE A 142 -12.82 6.16 20.75
C ILE A 142 -12.88 5.80 22.24
N VAL A 143 -11.84 6.10 23.02
CA VAL A 143 -11.86 5.91 24.49
C VAL A 143 -12.97 6.74 25.14
N PHE A 144 -13.18 7.98 24.69
CA PHE A 144 -14.25 8.85 25.19
C PHE A 144 -15.66 8.31 24.89
N MET A 145 -15.84 7.59 23.78
CA MET A 145 -17.10 6.88 23.52
C MET A 145 -17.38 5.82 24.60
N GLY A 146 -16.35 5.06 25.00
CA GLY A 146 -16.45 4.12 26.12
C GLY A 146 -16.74 4.81 27.46
N LEU A 147 -16.09 5.94 27.73
CA LEU A 147 -16.37 6.77 28.92
C LEU A 147 -17.81 7.31 28.93
N GLY A 148 -18.39 7.60 27.77
CA GLY A 148 -19.79 8.01 27.65
C GLY A 148 -20.79 6.92 28.04
N ILE A 149 -20.52 5.66 27.62
CA ILE A 149 -21.32 4.50 28.03
C ILE A 149 -21.23 4.30 29.54
N LEU A 150 -20.01 4.33 30.09
CA LEU A 150 -19.80 4.24 31.53
C LEU A 150 -20.53 5.37 32.29
N PHE A 151 -20.46 6.61 31.79
CA PHE A 151 -21.09 7.76 32.42
C PHE A 151 -22.62 7.62 32.52
N VAL A 152 -23.29 7.21 31.45
CA VAL A 152 -24.75 7.05 31.46
C VAL A 152 -25.19 5.88 32.32
N HIS A 153 -24.47 4.75 32.30
CA HIS A 153 -24.81 3.60 33.13
C HIS A 153 -24.54 3.85 34.61
N PHE A 154 -23.45 4.55 34.94
CA PHE A 154 -23.15 4.95 36.31
C PHE A 154 -24.22 5.91 36.83
N SER A 155 -24.59 6.92 36.02
CA SER A 155 -25.68 7.85 36.34
C SER A 155 -27.01 7.12 36.52
N ALA A 156 -27.31 6.16 35.65
CA ALA A 156 -28.54 5.35 35.70
C ALA A 156 -28.62 4.44 36.93
N THR A 157 -27.48 4.03 37.51
CA THR A 157 -27.47 3.26 38.77
C THR A 157 -27.88 4.13 39.96
N LEU A 158 -27.50 5.41 39.94
CA LEU A 158 -27.69 6.33 41.07
C LEU A 158 -28.98 7.15 40.97
N LEU A 159 -29.46 7.40 39.75
CA LEU A 159 -30.52 8.36 39.47
C LEU A 159 -31.69 7.69 38.75
N THR A 160 -32.85 8.37 38.77
CA THR A 160 -33.99 7.99 37.92
C THR A 160 -33.67 8.20 36.44
N TRP A 161 -34.46 7.60 35.55
CA TRP A 161 -34.21 7.73 34.11
C TRP A 161 -34.32 9.17 33.60
N ARG A 162 -35.23 9.99 34.16
CA ARG A 162 -35.34 11.42 33.83
C ARG A 162 -34.13 12.22 34.32
N ALA A 163 -33.71 12.00 35.57
CA ALA A 163 -32.53 12.67 36.12
C ALA A 163 -31.25 12.25 35.37
N THR A 164 -31.15 10.99 34.94
CA THR A 164 -30.05 10.50 34.09
C THR A 164 -30.00 11.26 32.76
N ALA A 165 -31.15 11.43 32.09
CA ALA A 165 -31.23 12.19 30.85
C ALA A 165 -30.86 13.67 31.04
N ALA A 166 -31.31 14.28 32.14
CA ALA A 166 -30.98 15.67 32.49
C ALA A 166 -29.47 15.86 32.68
N VAL A 167 -28.81 14.95 33.41
CA VAL A 167 -27.35 14.98 33.61
C VAL A 167 -26.61 14.75 32.29
N CYS A 168 -27.08 13.86 31.43
CA CYS A 168 -26.46 13.61 30.12
C CYS A 168 -26.58 14.80 29.16
N SER A 169 -27.54 15.71 29.36
CA SER A 169 -27.65 16.95 28.57
C SER A 169 -26.46 17.90 28.71
N ILE A 170 -25.63 17.72 29.75
CA ILE A 170 -24.39 18.49 29.97
C ILE A 170 -23.36 18.16 28.88
N LEU A 171 -23.30 16.92 28.38
CA LEU A 171 -22.31 16.51 27.38
C LEU A 171 -22.38 17.33 26.07
N PRO A 172 -23.55 17.48 25.39
CA PRO A 172 -23.63 18.32 24.20
C PRO A 172 -23.41 19.81 24.50
N LEU A 173 -23.74 20.31 25.70
CA LEU A 173 -23.43 21.69 26.09
C LEU A 173 -21.92 21.91 26.21
N LEU A 174 -21.19 21.00 26.85
CA LEU A 174 -19.72 21.07 26.93
C LEU A 174 -19.09 20.98 25.53
N THR A 175 -19.58 20.08 24.69
CA THR A 175 -19.18 20.00 23.27
C THR A 175 -19.42 21.32 22.54
N ALA A 176 -20.57 21.97 22.76
CA ALA A 176 -20.92 23.25 22.14
C ALA A 176 -19.97 24.36 22.60
N VAL A 177 -19.67 24.44 23.91
CA VAL A 177 -18.75 25.43 24.47
C VAL A 177 -17.34 25.26 23.90
N VAL A 178 -16.78 24.05 23.93
CA VAL A 178 -15.42 23.79 23.41
C VAL A 178 -15.35 24.06 21.89
N THR A 179 -16.36 23.62 21.14
CA THR A 179 -16.44 23.85 19.68
C THR A 179 -16.63 25.33 19.35
N TRP A 180 -17.39 26.06 20.15
CA TRP A 180 -17.56 27.50 19.99
C TRP A 180 -16.27 28.26 20.27
N LEU A 181 -15.46 27.83 21.25
CA LEU A 181 -14.15 28.43 21.52
C LEU A 181 -13.06 27.99 20.51
N SER A 182 -13.28 26.91 19.78
CA SER A 182 -12.34 26.40 18.78
C SER A 182 -12.36 27.25 17.50
N PRO A 183 -11.22 27.44 16.80
CA PRO A 183 -11.20 28.12 15.51
C PRO A 183 -11.76 27.23 14.40
N GLU A 184 -12.10 27.82 13.25
CA GLU A 184 -12.43 27.05 12.04
C GLU A 184 -11.17 26.37 11.47
N THR A 185 -11.32 25.27 10.74
CA THR A 185 -10.16 24.50 10.27
C THR A 185 -9.33 25.26 9.22
N PRO A 186 -7.99 25.16 9.25
CA PRO A 186 -7.13 25.81 8.25
C PRO A 186 -7.47 25.41 6.82
N SER A 187 -7.72 24.11 6.59
CA SER A 187 -8.07 23.57 5.27
C SER A 187 -9.36 24.17 4.71
N PHE A 188 -10.38 24.38 5.55
CA PHE A 188 -11.61 25.05 5.12
C PHE A 188 -11.40 26.53 4.80
N LEU A 189 -10.60 27.24 5.60
CA LEU A 189 -10.26 28.64 5.33
C LEU A 189 -9.51 28.80 4.01
N VAL A 190 -8.57 27.88 3.70
CA VAL A 190 -7.91 27.81 2.38
C VAL A 190 -8.93 27.54 1.27
N TYR A 191 -9.85 26.59 1.48
CA TYR A 191 -10.91 26.28 0.51
C TYR A 191 -11.82 27.48 0.19
N LYS A 192 -12.12 28.33 1.18
CA LYS A 192 -12.87 29.59 1.00
C LYS A 192 -12.02 30.75 0.47
N GLY A 193 -10.72 30.54 0.21
CA GLY A 193 -9.79 31.58 -0.26
C GLY A 193 -9.32 32.56 0.82
N LYS A 194 -9.61 32.30 2.10
CA LYS A 194 -9.23 33.15 3.24
C LYS A 194 -7.81 32.84 3.73
N TYR A 195 -6.81 33.04 2.88
CA TYR A 195 -5.43 32.59 3.12
C TYR A 195 -4.76 33.22 4.36
N LYS A 196 -5.02 34.51 4.64
CA LYS A 196 -4.44 35.19 5.81
C LYS A 196 -4.96 34.61 7.13
N GLU A 197 -6.27 34.38 7.23
CA GLU A 197 -6.89 33.73 8.38
C GLU A 197 -6.40 32.28 8.54
N ALA A 198 -6.29 31.54 7.42
CA ALA A 198 -5.79 30.17 7.42
C ALA A 198 -4.39 30.07 8.04
N ARG A 199 -3.45 30.94 7.62
CA ARG A 199 -2.10 31.01 8.21
C ARG A 199 -2.12 31.32 9.70
N LYS A 200 -2.95 32.27 10.14
CA LYS A 200 -3.09 32.64 11.55
C LYS A 200 -3.57 31.46 12.40
N VAL A 201 -4.60 30.74 11.95
CA VAL A 201 -5.13 29.59 12.67
C VAL A 201 -4.15 28.41 12.65
N PHE A 202 -3.53 28.14 11.50
CA PHE A 202 -2.52 27.09 11.36
C PHE A 202 -1.34 27.33 12.32
N LYS A 203 -0.83 28.56 12.34
CA LYS A 203 0.21 29.00 13.28
C LYS A 203 -0.20 28.84 14.74
N TRP A 204 -1.47 29.14 15.06
CA TRP A 204 -1.98 28.97 16.41
C TRP A 204 -2.03 27.49 16.82
N LEU A 205 -2.45 26.58 15.93
CA LEU A 205 -2.60 25.13 16.18
C LEU A 205 -1.27 24.37 16.22
N ARG A 206 -0.37 24.64 15.27
CA ARG A 206 0.83 23.81 15.02
C ARG A 206 2.15 24.51 15.36
N GLY A 207 2.12 25.83 15.54
CA GLY A 207 3.31 26.63 15.78
C GLY A 207 3.80 27.34 14.52
N ASP A 208 4.97 27.97 14.61
CA ASP A 208 5.48 28.90 13.60
C ASP A 208 6.84 28.50 13.02
N GLY A 209 7.17 27.21 13.03
CA GLY A 209 8.42 26.71 12.45
C GLY A 209 8.40 26.72 10.93
N ASP A 210 9.57 26.60 10.32
CA ASP A 210 9.74 26.67 8.86
C ASP A 210 9.04 25.51 8.14
N ALA A 211 9.03 24.32 8.75
CA ALA A 211 8.30 23.16 8.24
C ALA A 211 6.78 23.40 8.23
N GLU A 212 6.23 23.97 9.31
CA GLU A 212 4.81 24.30 9.44
C GLU A 212 4.41 25.41 8.45
N ARG A 213 5.25 26.44 8.28
CA ARG A 213 5.05 27.51 7.29
C ARG A 213 5.05 26.98 5.87
N LYS A 214 5.97 26.07 5.55
CA LYS A 214 6.01 25.41 4.23
C LYS A 214 4.76 24.57 3.99
N GLU A 215 4.28 23.82 4.99
CA GLU A 215 3.08 22.99 4.85
C GLU A 215 1.82 23.80 4.51
N ILE A 216 1.59 24.93 5.20
CA ILE A 216 0.43 25.78 4.91
C ILE A 216 0.57 26.48 3.54
N ASP A 217 1.80 26.74 3.09
CA ASP A 217 2.06 27.40 1.82
C ASP A 217 1.87 26.47 0.64
N ASP A 218 2.36 25.24 0.76
CA ASP A 218 2.09 24.14 -0.17
C ASP A 218 0.57 23.92 -0.29
N LEU A 219 -0.16 23.87 0.83
CA LEU A 219 -1.63 23.72 0.83
C LEU A 219 -2.35 24.87 0.09
N ILE A 220 -1.89 26.11 0.27
CA ILE A 220 -2.44 27.29 -0.40
C ILE A 220 -2.13 27.26 -1.90
N GLU A 221 -0.89 26.90 -2.28
CA GLU A 221 -0.46 26.85 -3.67
C GLU A 221 -1.20 25.75 -4.44
N ASP A 222 -1.33 24.56 -3.85
CA ASP A 222 -2.10 23.45 -4.42
C ASP A 222 -3.57 23.83 -4.61
N HIS A 223 -4.17 24.52 -3.64
CA HIS A 223 -5.53 25.00 -3.78
C HIS A 223 -5.66 25.99 -4.95
N LYS A 224 -4.74 26.96 -5.07
CA LYS A 224 -4.70 27.94 -6.17
C LYS A 224 -4.54 27.27 -7.55
N LYS A 225 -3.69 26.23 -7.66
CA LYS A 225 -3.54 25.43 -8.89
C LYS A 225 -4.84 24.69 -9.22
N SER A 226 -5.44 24.01 -8.23
CA SER A 226 -6.66 23.21 -8.44
C SER A 226 -7.89 24.04 -8.84
N ARG A 227 -8.00 25.29 -8.34
CA ARG A 227 -9.10 26.20 -8.70
C ARG A 227 -9.05 26.57 -10.18
N LYS A 228 -7.86 26.91 -10.69
CA LYS A 228 -7.66 27.22 -12.12
C LYS A 228 -8.08 26.06 -13.02
N THR A 229 -7.72 24.82 -12.66
CA THR A 229 -8.07 23.62 -13.45
C THR A 229 -9.55 23.20 -13.30
N LYS A 230 -10.20 23.48 -12.16
CA LYS A 230 -11.62 23.15 -11.92
C LYS A 230 -12.57 24.12 -12.62
N GLU A 231 -12.23 25.40 -12.69
CA GLU A 231 -13.00 26.41 -13.45
C GLU A 231 -13.06 26.07 -14.96
N GLU A 232 -12.05 25.35 -15.49
CA GLU A 232 -12.03 24.84 -16.88
C GLU A 232 -12.84 23.53 -17.07
N ARG A 233 -12.86 22.63 -16.07
CA ARG A 233 -13.53 21.31 -16.15
C ARG A 233 -15.01 21.30 -15.74
N ALA A 234 -15.47 22.29 -14.98
CA ALA A 234 -16.82 22.31 -14.40
C ALA A 234 -17.96 22.42 -15.44
N LYS A 235 -17.65 22.67 -16.72
CA LYS A 235 -18.66 22.86 -17.78
C LYS A 235 -19.08 21.58 -18.54
N LYS A 236 -18.55 20.38 -18.24
CA LYS A 236 -18.71 19.22 -19.17
C LYS A 236 -18.98 17.83 -18.58
N VAL A 237 -19.34 17.67 -17.30
CA VAL A 237 -19.58 16.31 -16.76
C VAL A 237 -21.04 16.14 -16.35
N SER A 238 -21.77 15.28 -17.08
CA SER A 238 -23.15 14.92 -16.74
C SER A 238 -23.21 13.89 -15.61
N LEU A 239 -24.29 13.94 -14.82
CA LEU A 239 -24.55 13.01 -13.72
C LEU A 239 -24.73 11.55 -14.20
N ILE A 240 -25.09 11.37 -15.48
CA ILE A 240 -25.34 10.07 -16.13
C ILE A 240 -24.03 9.36 -16.46
N ASP A 241 -22.96 10.10 -16.82
CA ASP A 241 -21.64 9.52 -17.08
C ASP A 241 -20.99 8.97 -15.81
N ASN A 242 -21.30 9.56 -14.64
CA ASN A 242 -20.86 9.05 -13.35
C ASN A 242 -21.56 7.73 -12.98
N LEU A 243 -22.84 7.55 -13.32
CA LEU A 243 -23.60 6.31 -13.05
C LEU A 243 -23.13 5.13 -13.92
N LYS A 244 -22.78 5.37 -15.19
CA LYS A 244 -22.19 4.33 -16.05
C LYS A 244 -20.82 3.88 -15.54
N ARG A 245 -19.95 4.83 -15.20
CA ARG A 245 -18.64 4.54 -14.57
C ARG A 245 -18.76 3.80 -13.24
N LEU A 246 -19.78 4.10 -12.44
CA LEU A 246 -20.03 3.40 -11.18
C LEU A 246 -20.31 1.91 -11.38
N LYS A 247 -21.06 1.55 -12.42
CA LYS A 247 -21.37 0.15 -12.73
C LYS A 247 -20.11 -0.60 -13.15
N ASP A 248 -19.27 0.00 -13.99
CA ASP A 248 -18.02 -0.61 -14.46
C ASP A 248 -16.99 -0.77 -13.31
N VAL A 249 -16.94 0.17 -12.37
CA VAL A 249 -16.06 0.14 -11.19
C VAL A 249 -16.54 -0.86 -10.14
N ALA A 250 -17.86 -1.02 -9.97
CA ALA A 250 -18.42 -1.92 -8.97
C ALA A 250 -18.05 -3.40 -9.16
N PHE A 251 -17.78 -3.82 -10.41
CA PHE A 251 -17.37 -5.18 -10.75
C PHE A 251 -15.85 -5.40 -10.76
N LEU A 252 -15.05 -4.37 -10.50
CA LEU A 252 -13.60 -4.53 -10.38
C LEU A 252 -13.28 -5.28 -9.08
N LYS A 253 -12.44 -6.32 -9.17
CA LYS A 253 -12.03 -7.11 -8.01
C LYS A 253 -11.26 -6.31 -6.97
N GLU A 254 -10.46 -5.35 -7.41
CA GLU A 254 -9.81 -4.35 -6.54
C GLU A 254 -10.79 -3.44 -5.79
N PHE A 255 -12.08 -3.42 -6.18
CA PHE A 255 -13.12 -2.65 -5.52
C PHE A 255 -14.06 -3.54 -4.69
N TYR A 256 -14.62 -4.61 -5.27
CA TYR A 256 -15.60 -5.43 -4.54
C TYR A 256 -14.96 -6.22 -3.40
N GLN A 257 -13.70 -6.69 -3.52
CA GLN A 257 -13.06 -7.48 -2.47
C GLN A 257 -12.83 -6.66 -1.18
N PRO A 258 -12.26 -5.44 -1.23
CA PRO A 258 -12.21 -4.55 -0.06
C PRO A 258 -13.60 -4.18 0.50
N VAL A 259 -14.61 -4.01 -0.36
CA VAL A 259 -15.98 -3.74 0.08
C VAL A 259 -16.56 -4.93 0.83
N VAL A 260 -16.42 -6.16 0.31
CA VAL A 260 -16.86 -7.39 1.00
C VAL A 260 -16.16 -7.54 2.35
N ILE A 261 -14.84 -7.33 2.41
CA ILE A 261 -14.10 -7.34 3.68
C ILE A 261 -14.68 -6.32 4.66
N SER A 262 -14.95 -5.09 4.19
CA SER A 262 -15.54 -4.02 5.02
C SER A 262 -16.93 -4.40 5.52
N LEU A 263 -17.75 -5.04 4.69
CA LEU A 263 -19.10 -5.51 5.07
C LEU A 263 -19.04 -6.65 6.09
N CYS A 264 -18.16 -7.64 5.90
CA CYS A 264 -17.92 -8.68 6.90
C CYS A 264 -17.48 -8.06 8.24
N PHE A 265 -16.57 -7.09 8.20
CA PHE A 265 -16.13 -6.36 9.39
C PHE A 265 -17.25 -5.55 10.05
N CYS A 266 -18.18 -4.98 9.27
CA CYS A 266 -19.38 -4.35 9.81
C CYS A 266 -20.23 -5.37 10.58
N LEU A 267 -20.44 -6.57 10.03
CA LEU A 267 -21.18 -7.64 10.72
C LEU A 267 -20.45 -8.07 12.01
N ILE A 268 -19.14 -8.27 11.97
CA ILE A 268 -18.32 -8.55 13.17
C ILE A 268 -18.50 -7.46 14.22
N PHE A 269 -18.47 -6.19 13.82
CA PHE A 269 -18.63 -5.07 14.74
C PHE A 269 -20.03 -5.05 15.38
N GLN A 270 -21.09 -5.33 14.61
CA GLN A 270 -22.45 -5.34 15.16
C GLN A 270 -22.75 -6.59 15.99
N PHE A 271 -22.57 -7.79 15.42
CA PHE A 271 -22.81 -9.08 16.08
C PHE A 271 -21.83 -9.34 17.22
N GLY A 272 -20.63 -8.78 17.14
CA GLY A 272 -19.67 -8.78 18.23
C GLY A 272 -20.08 -7.94 19.44
N GLY A 273 -21.15 -7.15 19.36
CA GLY A 273 -21.76 -6.49 20.52
C GLY A 273 -21.39 -5.03 20.73
N ALA A 274 -20.95 -4.31 19.69
CA ALA A 274 -20.64 -2.88 19.83
C ALA A 274 -21.84 -2.03 20.29
N GLN A 275 -23.07 -2.38 19.89
CA GLN A 275 -24.27 -1.59 20.20
C GLN A 275 -25.26 -2.29 21.13
N TYR A 276 -25.54 -3.58 20.92
CA TYR A 276 -26.57 -4.26 21.71
C TYR A 276 -26.11 -4.57 23.15
N MET A 277 -24.80 -4.76 23.39
CA MET A 277 -24.30 -4.97 24.76
C MET A 277 -24.43 -3.71 25.62
N PRO A 278 -24.02 -2.51 25.17
CA PRO A 278 -24.34 -1.28 25.89
C PRO A 278 -25.84 -1.04 26.05
N ALA A 279 -26.67 -1.32 25.03
CA ALA A 279 -28.09 -0.99 25.07
C ALA A 279 -28.94 -1.94 25.95
N TYR A 280 -28.58 -3.23 25.99
CA TYR A 280 -29.37 -4.28 26.67
C TYR A 280 -28.56 -5.08 27.70
N GLY A 281 -27.39 -4.58 28.10
CA GLY A 281 -26.47 -5.30 28.99
C GLY A 281 -27.09 -5.69 30.33
N ASN A 282 -28.00 -4.88 30.87
CA ASN A 282 -28.73 -5.20 32.10
C ASN A 282 -29.75 -6.34 31.91
N ILE A 283 -30.42 -6.42 30.75
CA ILE A 283 -31.34 -7.53 30.42
C ILE A 283 -30.54 -8.82 30.27
N ILE A 284 -29.41 -8.76 29.56
CA ILE A 284 -28.50 -9.89 29.36
C ILE A 284 -27.95 -10.37 30.71
N LEU A 285 -27.40 -9.46 31.53
CA LEU A 285 -26.83 -9.83 32.84
C LEU A 285 -27.89 -10.32 33.82
N LYS A 286 -29.10 -9.76 33.81
CA LYS A 286 -30.22 -10.25 34.64
C LYS A 286 -30.47 -11.73 34.36
N TYR A 287 -30.54 -12.08 33.09
CA TYR A 287 -30.74 -13.46 32.66
C TYR A 287 -29.54 -14.35 33.05
N LEU A 288 -28.32 -13.93 32.68
CA LEU A 288 -27.10 -14.70 32.93
C LEU A 288 -26.80 -14.92 34.42
N LEU A 289 -27.20 -14.00 35.30
CA LEU A 289 -26.97 -14.10 36.76
C LEU A 289 -28.22 -14.53 37.53
N LYS A 290 -29.32 -14.88 36.84
CA LYS A 290 -30.62 -15.26 37.42
C LYS A 290 -31.08 -14.27 38.52
N LYS A 291 -30.98 -12.97 38.25
CA LYS A 291 -31.44 -11.92 39.18
C LYS A 291 -32.90 -11.56 38.93
N SER A 292 -33.56 -11.06 39.97
CA SER A 292 -35.01 -10.79 39.96
C SER A 292 -35.35 -9.56 39.13
N ASP A 293 -34.56 -8.48 39.27
CA ASP A 293 -34.72 -7.23 38.56
C ASP A 293 -33.45 -6.90 37.74
N VAL A 294 -33.63 -6.15 36.65
CA VAL A 294 -32.51 -5.57 35.89
C VAL A 294 -31.72 -4.54 36.71
N LYS A 295 -32.32 -3.97 37.78
CA LYS A 295 -31.62 -3.06 38.68
C LYS A 295 -30.52 -3.76 39.48
N ASP A 296 -30.73 -5.02 39.85
CA ASP A 296 -29.84 -5.81 40.70
C ASP A 296 -28.48 -6.11 40.02
N VAL A 297 -28.37 -5.91 38.71
CA VAL A 297 -27.15 -6.15 37.92
C VAL A 297 -26.44 -4.86 37.48
N SER A 298 -26.89 -3.70 37.93
CA SER A 298 -26.38 -2.40 37.46
C SER A 298 -24.90 -2.20 37.82
N TRP A 299 -24.46 -2.64 39.00
CA TRP A 299 -23.05 -2.54 39.41
C TRP A 299 -22.14 -3.48 38.62
N GLN A 300 -22.62 -4.69 38.30
CA GLN A 300 -21.93 -5.66 37.45
C GLN A 300 -21.75 -5.12 36.03
N LEU A 301 -22.77 -4.46 35.49
CA LEU A 301 -22.68 -3.79 34.18
C LEU A 301 -21.64 -2.65 34.21
N ASN A 302 -21.66 -1.81 35.24
CA ASN A 302 -20.67 -0.74 35.41
C ASN A 302 -19.24 -1.28 35.48
N ALA A 303 -19.00 -2.43 36.13
CA ALA A 303 -17.69 -3.06 36.15
C ALA A 303 -17.20 -3.43 34.74
N LEU A 304 -18.08 -3.96 33.87
CA LEU A 304 -17.75 -4.22 32.47
C LEU A 304 -17.48 -2.92 31.68
N ASP A 305 -18.21 -1.85 31.98
CA ASP A 305 -18.02 -0.57 31.31
C ASP A 305 -16.78 0.18 31.74
N VAL A 306 -16.22 -0.09 32.91
CA VAL A 306 -14.86 0.35 33.28
C VAL A 306 -13.80 -0.36 32.44
N LEU A 307 -13.97 -1.67 32.18
CA LEU A 307 -13.03 -2.43 31.36
C LEU A 307 -13.02 -1.96 29.90
N ARG A 308 -14.14 -1.43 29.39
CA ARG A 308 -14.31 -1.02 27.99
C ARG A 308 -13.32 0.08 27.54
N PRO A 309 -13.26 1.29 28.15
CA PRO A 309 -12.30 2.33 27.78
C PRO A 309 -10.85 1.94 28.08
N ILE A 310 -10.60 1.17 29.15
CA ILE A 310 -9.25 0.65 29.48
C ILE A 310 -8.76 -0.25 28.33
N SER A 311 -9.61 -1.18 27.90
CA SER A 311 -9.33 -2.11 26.79
C SER A 311 -9.08 -1.38 25.48
N THR A 312 -9.91 -0.39 25.15
CA THR A 312 -9.71 0.46 23.97
C THR A 312 -8.41 1.27 24.04
N GLY A 313 -8.00 1.73 25.23
CA GLY A 313 -6.70 2.38 25.43
C GLY A 313 -5.52 1.43 25.16
N ILE A 314 -5.59 0.19 25.65
CA ILE A 314 -4.60 -0.86 25.40
C ILE A 314 -4.53 -1.19 23.90
N ALA A 315 -5.66 -1.19 23.20
CA ALA A 315 -5.73 -1.47 21.76
C ALA A 315 -4.79 -0.60 20.93
N ILE A 316 -4.59 0.67 21.32
CA ILE A 316 -3.71 1.62 20.63
C ILE A 316 -2.27 1.08 20.60
N ILE A 317 -1.81 0.55 21.73
CA ILE A 317 -0.46 -0.01 21.87
C ILE A 317 -0.37 -1.31 21.07
N VAL A 318 -1.39 -2.16 21.17
CA VAL A 318 -1.46 -3.45 20.48
C VAL A 318 -1.43 -3.26 18.96
N LEU A 319 -2.27 -2.37 18.42
CA LEU A 319 -2.34 -2.10 16.97
C LEU A 319 -1.05 -1.49 16.42
N LYS A 320 -0.31 -0.70 17.23
CA LYS A 320 1.01 -0.19 16.86
C LYS A 320 2.06 -1.32 16.83
N LYS A 321 2.08 -2.20 17.83
CA LYS A 321 3.13 -3.24 17.97
C LYS A 321 2.90 -4.47 17.10
N PHE A 322 1.67 -4.94 16.96
CA PHE A 322 1.36 -6.22 16.30
C PHE A 322 0.82 -6.04 14.87
N LYS A 323 0.98 -7.09 14.05
CA LYS A 323 0.41 -7.21 12.70
C LYS A 323 -1.12 -7.26 12.76
N ARG A 324 -1.79 -6.67 11.77
CA ARG A 324 -3.26 -6.47 11.80
C ARG A 324 -3.98 -7.80 11.72
N ARG A 325 -3.57 -8.71 10.84
CA ARG A 325 -4.20 -10.05 10.75
C ARG A 325 -4.05 -10.82 12.05
N THR A 326 -2.88 -10.76 12.69
CA THR A 326 -2.66 -11.42 13.98
C THR A 326 -3.64 -10.91 15.04
N VAL A 327 -3.80 -9.60 15.17
CA VAL A 327 -4.75 -9.00 16.13
C VAL A 327 -6.19 -9.42 15.84
N ILE A 328 -6.61 -9.44 14.56
CA ILE A 328 -7.97 -9.81 14.17
C ILE A 328 -8.26 -11.26 14.57
N PHE A 329 -7.36 -12.21 14.25
CA PHE A 329 -7.62 -13.62 14.52
C PHE A 329 -7.43 -14.00 15.98
N THR A 330 -6.47 -13.42 16.70
CA THR A 330 -6.30 -13.74 18.13
C THR A 330 -7.48 -13.25 18.95
N PHE A 331 -7.84 -11.97 18.82
CA PHE A 331 -8.94 -11.38 19.57
C PHE A 331 -10.31 -11.78 19.01
N GLY A 332 -10.40 -12.07 17.71
CA GLY A 332 -11.57 -12.68 17.06
C GLY A 332 -11.89 -14.05 17.62
N SER A 333 -10.89 -14.94 17.66
CA SER A 333 -11.04 -16.27 18.26
C SER A 333 -11.32 -16.22 19.76
N LEU A 334 -10.72 -15.27 20.49
CA LEU A 334 -11.00 -15.10 21.92
C LEU A 334 -12.43 -14.63 22.19
N THR A 335 -12.95 -13.72 21.36
CA THR A 335 -14.35 -13.26 21.42
C THR A 335 -15.30 -14.42 21.09
N LEU A 336 -14.98 -15.20 20.05
CA LEU A 336 -15.74 -16.38 19.64
C LEU A 336 -15.78 -17.43 20.76
N ALA A 337 -14.62 -17.76 21.32
CA ALA A 337 -14.50 -18.70 22.44
C ALA A 337 -15.32 -18.22 23.64
N SER A 338 -15.28 -16.93 23.97
CA SER A 338 -16.07 -16.37 25.08
C SER A 338 -17.58 -16.53 24.85
N PHE A 339 -18.09 -16.27 23.65
CA PHE A 339 -19.51 -16.48 23.34
C PHE A 339 -19.94 -17.95 23.46
N ILE A 340 -19.13 -18.86 22.91
CA ILE A 340 -19.40 -20.30 22.98
C ILE A 340 -19.34 -20.78 24.44
N SER A 341 -18.31 -20.38 25.20
CA SER A 341 -18.16 -20.73 26.61
C SER A 341 -19.31 -20.20 27.46
N MET A 342 -19.78 -18.96 27.23
CA MET A 342 -20.95 -18.41 27.94
C MET A 342 -22.23 -19.20 27.60
N SER A 343 -22.43 -19.56 26.34
CA SER A 343 -23.60 -20.35 25.94
C SER A 343 -23.57 -21.75 26.56
N ILE A 344 -22.45 -22.47 26.45
CA ILE A 344 -22.27 -23.80 27.06
C ILE A 344 -22.49 -23.74 28.57
N TYR A 345 -21.93 -22.73 29.23
CA TYR A 345 -22.12 -22.55 30.67
C TYR A 345 -23.60 -22.42 31.05
N VAL A 346 -24.38 -21.63 30.30
CA VAL A 346 -25.81 -21.47 30.57
C VAL A 346 -26.56 -22.79 30.33
N PHE A 347 -26.26 -23.52 29.24
CA PHE A 347 -26.87 -24.84 29.00
C PHE A 347 -26.58 -25.84 30.11
N ILE A 348 -25.34 -25.92 30.59
CA ILE A 348 -24.98 -26.83 31.69
C ILE A 348 -25.68 -26.42 32.99
N ARG A 349 -25.80 -25.10 33.24
CA ARG A 349 -26.51 -24.56 34.40
C ARG A 349 -28.01 -24.82 34.35
N GLU A 350 -28.63 -24.82 33.17
CA GLU A 350 -30.04 -25.15 32.99
C GLU A 350 -30.31 -26.66 33.09
N ALA A 351 -29.36 -27.50 32.68
CA ALA A 351 -29.43 -28.94 32.85
C ALA A 351 -29.33 -29.41 34.32
N GLY A 352 -29.17 -28.49 35.28
CA GLY A 352 -29.16 -28.80 36.71
C GLY A 352 -27.89 -29.51 37.19
N VAL A 353 -26.80 -29.46 36.41
CA VAL A 353 -25.53 -30.15 36.72
C VAL A 353 -24.80 -29.50 37.92
N PHE A 354 -25.05 -28.21 38.18
CA PHE A 354 -24.43 -27.47 39.28
C PHE A 354 -25.49 -26.81 40.16
N ASP A 355 -25.29 -26.90 41.48
CA ASP A 355 -26.03 -26.09 42.45
C ASP A 355 -25.67 -24.61 42.31
N GLN A 356 -26.66 -23.75 42.57
CA GLN A 356 -26.52 -22.29 42.43
C GLN A 356 -25.62 -21.70 43.53
N ASN A 357 -24.31 -21.73 43.27
CA ASN A 357 -23.28 -21.20 44.17
C ASN A 357 -22.71 -19.87 43.70
N TRP A 358 -22.12 -19.10 44.61
CA TRP A 358 -21.53 -17.78 44.30
C TRP A 358 -20.36 -17.83 43.30
N TRP A 359 -19.62 -18.96 43.22
CA TRP A 359 -18.58 -19.18 42.21
C TRP A 359 -19.10 -19.25 40.77
N CYS A 360 -20.34 -19.71 40.58
CA CYS A 360 -20.97 -19.75 39.27
C CYS A 360 -21.16 -18.34 38.69
N ASP A 361 -21.66 -17.41 39.50
CA ASP A 361 -21.85 -16.01 39.11
C ASP A 361 -20.48 -15.33 38.81
N ILE A 362 -19.43 -15.63 39.59
CA ILE A 362 -18.07 -15.13 39.32
C ILE A 362 -17.53 -15.66 38.00
N LEU A 363 -17.70 -16.95 37.71
CA LEU A 363 -17.24 -17.54 36.47
C LEU A 363 -17.92 -16.87 35.26
N MET A 364 -19.24 -16.69 35.29
CA MET A 364 -19.99 -15.97 34.25
C MET A 364 -19.48 -14.53 34.06
N MET A 365 -19.30 -13.80 35.16
CA MET A 365 -18.74 -12.44 35.11
C MET A 365 -17.31 -12.40 34.54
N SER A 366 -16.49 -13.41 34.84
CA SER A 366 -15.14 -13.51 34.29
C SER A 366 -15.15 -13.76 32.77
N LEU A 367 -16.08 -14.58 32.26
CA LEU A 367 -16.27 -14.80 30.82
C LEU A 367 -16.77 -13.54 30.11
N MET A 368 -17.68 -12.79 30.75
CA MET A 368 -18.16 -11.51 30.23
C MET A 368 -17.06 -10.43 30.22
N ALA A 369 -16.20 -10.41 31.25
CA ALA A 369 -15.04 -9.54 31.29
C ALA A 369 -14.03 -9.91 30.19
N LEU A 370 -13.74 -11.21 30.00
CA LEU A 370 -12.86 -11.70 28.94
C LEU A 370 -13.36 -11.30 27.55
N TYR A 371 -14.65 -11.51 27.28
CA TYR A 371 -15.32 -11.05 26.06
C TYR A 371 -15.15 -9.53 25.88
N THR A 372 -15.43 -8.75 26.93
CA THR A 372 -15.39 -7.29 26.87
C THR A 372 -13.97 -6.80 26.54
N VAL A 373 -12.95 -7.37 27.19
CA VAL A 373 -11.55 -7.04 26.90
C VAL A 373 -11.18 -7.48 25.49
N ALA A 374 -11.50 -8.71 25.10
CA ALA A 374 -11.12 -9.25 23.79
C ALA A 374 -11.70 -8.43 22.63
N PHE A 375 -12.99 -8.11 22.69
CA PHE A 375 -13.68 -7.34 21.68
C PHE A 375 -13.15 -5.90 21.57
N ASN A 376 -12.91 -5.23 22.71
CA ASN A 376 -12.51 -3.82 22.74
C ASN A 376 -11.00 -3.59 22.52
N VAL A 377 -10.14 -4.57 22.80
CA VAL A 377 -8.71 -4.51 22.44
C VAL A 377 -8.50 -4.80 20.95
N GLY A 378 -9.25 -5.75 20.39
CA GLY A 378 -9.04 -6.23 19.02
C GLY A 378 -10.05 -5.71 18.00
N LEU A 379 -11.24 -6.33 17.97
CA LEU A 379 -12.19 -6.23 16.86
C LEU A 379 -12.83 -4.84 16.69
N CYS A 380 -13.14 -4.16 17.80
CA CYS A 380 -13.77 -2.85 17.78
C CYS A 380 -12.88 -1.75 17.17
N PRO A 381 -11.64 -1.51 17.63
CA PRO A 381 -10.80 -0.45 17.09
C PRO A 381 -10.23 -0.78 15.71
N ILE A 382 -9.93 -2.07 15.42
CA ILE A 382 -9.35 -2.46 14.13
C ILE A 382 -10.32 -2.25 12.96
N TYR A 383 -11.64 -2.32 13.22
CA TYR A 383 -12.68 -2.00 12.24
C TYR A 383 -12.45 -0.63 11.57
N PHE A 384 -12.24 0.40 12.39
CA PHE A 384 -12.04 1.77 11.91
C PHE A 384 -10.71 1.95 11.16
N VAL A 385 -9.68 1.22 11.57
CA VAL A 385 -8.35 1.27 10.93
C VAL A 385 -8.38 0.58 9.56
N ILE A 386 -8.85 -0.66 9.50
CA ILE A 386 -8.90 -1.45 8.26
C ILE A 386 -9.77 -0.77 7.21
N PHE A 387 -10.91 -0.20 7.61
CA PHE A 387 -11.77 0.57 6.71
C PHE A 387 -11.05 1.72 6.00
N GLY A 388 -10.11 2.39 6.69
CA GLY A 388 -9.29 3.46 6.11
C GLY A 388 -8.11 2.97 5.25
N GLU A 389 -7.63 1.74 5.49
CA GLU A 389 -6.44 1.17 4.84
C GLU A 389 -6.76 0.38 3.56
N ILE A 390 -7.90 -0.34 3.49
CA ILE A 390 -8.17 -1.25 2.36
C ILE A 390 -8.89 -0.60 1.18
N ILE A 391 -9.63 0.50 1.39
CA ILE A 391 -10.40 1.13 0.33
C ILE A 391 -9.49 2.03 -0.52
N PRO A 392 -9.33 1.75 -1.83
CA PRO A 392 -8.48 2.52 -2.73
C PRO A 392 -8.84 4.00 -2.77
N LEU A 393 -7.83 4.88 -2.85
CA LEU A 393 -8.01 6.34 -2.83
C LEU A 393 -8.91 6.84 -3.98
N ALA A 394 -8.78 6.26 -5.18
CA ALA A 394 -9.54 6.66 -6.35
C ALA A 394 -11.06 6.45 -6.21
N TYR A 395 -11.47 5.44 -5.44
CA TYR A 395 -12.87 5.04 -5.29
C TYR A 395 -13.37 5.16 -3.84
N ARG A 396 -12.59 5.79 -2.95
CA ARG A 396 -12.87 5.87 -1.52
C ARG A 396 -14.23 6.47 -1.21
N GLY A 397 -14.62 7.55 -1.91
CA GLY A 397 -15.92 8.17 -1.71
C GLY A 397 -17.10 7.20 -1.96
N ILE A 398 -17.01 6.39 -3.02
CA ILE A 398 -18.05 5.44 -3.41
C ILE A 398 -18.04 4.22 -2.48
N GLY A 399 -16.86 3.64 -2.23
CA GLY A 399 -16.71 2.50 -1.33
C GLY A 399 -17.19 2.80 0.09
N SER A 400 -16.82 3.98 0.62
CA SER A 400 -17.32 4.44 1.91
C SER A 400 -18.83 4.67 1.92
N ALA A 401 -19.41 5.22 0.84
CA ALA A 401 -20.85 5.41 0.75
C ALA A 401 -21.62 4.08 0.77
N ILE A 402 -21.14 3.05 0.05
CA ILE A 402 -21.75 1.71 0.06
C ILE A 402 -21.70 1.12 1.47
N VAL A 403 -20.52 1.11 2.10
CA VAL A 403 -20.35 0.52 3.44
C VAL A 403 -21.23 1.23 4.47
N VAL A 404 -21.28 2.56 4.46
CA VAL A 404 -22.12 3.32 5.41
C VAL A 404 -23.61 3.09 5.15
N SER A 405 -24.03 2.97 3.89
CA SER A 405 -25.42 2.69 3.52
C SER A 405 -25.89 1.32 4.00
N VAL A 406 -24.97 0.35 4.15
CA VAL A 406 -25.29 -0.97 4.72
C VAL A 406 -25.14 -0.99 6.24
N LEU A 407 -24.16 -0.27 6.80
CA LEU A 407 -23.88 -0.24 8.24
C LEU A 407 -25.10 0.24 9.06
N GLY A 408 -25.73 1.35 8.65
CA GLY A 408 -26.85 1.95 9.38
C GLY A 408 -28.06 1.00 9.50
N PRO A 409 -28.58 0.45 8.39
CA PRO A 409 -29.67 -0.52 8.44
C PRO A 409 -29.31 -1.81 9.17
N CYS A 410 -28.09 -2.33 9.03
CA CYS A 410 -27.64 -3.49 9.80
C CYS A 410 -27.63 -3.22 11.31
N SER A 411 -27.11 -2.06 11.74
CA SER A 411 -27.17 -1.62 13.14
C SER A 411 -28.61 -1.54 13.66
N PHE A 412 -29.52 -0.94 12.87
CA PHE A 412 -30.93 -0.87 13.22
C PHE A 412 -31.54 -2.28 13.38
N ALA A 413 -31.32 -3.16 12.41
CA ALA A 413 -31.90 -4.50 12.40
C ALA A 413 -31.48 -5.31 13.62
N ILE A 414 -30.18 -5.32 13.95
CA ILE A 414 -29.63 -6.07 15.08
C ILE A 414 -30.13 -5.51 16.41
N LEU A 415 -30.13 -4.18 16.57
CA LEU A 415 -30.57 -3.56 17.81
C LEU A 415 -32.09 -3.70 18.02
N LYS A 416 -32.87 -3.74 16.93
CA LYS A 416 -34.32 -3.99 16.97
C LYS A 416 -34.63 -5.46 17.27
N SER A 417 -33.91 -6.41 16.67
CA SER A 417 -34.18 -7.84 16.83
C SER A 417 -33.63 -8.44 18.12
N ALA A 418 -32.58 -7.87 18.72
CA ALA A 418 -31.89 -8.46 19.87
C ALA A 418 -32.80 -8.83 21.06
N PRO A 419 -33.70 -7.97 21.55
CA PRO A 419 -34.58 -8.33 22.69
C PRO A 419 -35.54 -9.47 22.36
N TYR A 420 -36.04 -9.53 21.11
CA TYR A 420 -36.90 -10.61 20.66
C TYR A 420 -36.13 -11.93 20.63
N MET A 421 -34.90 -11.89 20.12
CA MET A 421 -34.01 -13.03 20.07
C MET A 421 -33.74 -13.60 21.47
N PHE A 422 -33.48 -12.73 22.46
CA PHE A 422 -33.29 -13.15 23.85
C PHE A 422 -34.56 -13.76 24.46
N SER A 423 -35.75 -13.28 24.06
CA SER A 423 -37.02 -13.81 24.58
C SER A 423 -37.45 -15.15 23.94
N THR A 424 -37.09 -15.40 22.68
CA THR A 424 -37.53 -16.61 21.95
C THR A 424 -36.53 -17.76 22.02
N LEU A 425 -35.22 -17.44 21.96
CA LEU A 425 -34.14 -18.43 21.87
C LEU A 425 -33.28 -18.49 23.15
N GLY A 426 -33.61 -17.67 24.14
CA GLY A 426 -32.73 -17.44 25.29
C GLY A 426 -31.48 -16.63 24.94
N VAL A 427 -30.72 -16.25 25.96
CA VAL A 427 -29.46 -15.52 25.77
C VAL A 427 -28.35 -16.46 25.26
N GLU A 428 -28.40 -17.72 25.69
CA GLU A 428 -27.50 -18.79 25.28
C GLU A 428 -27.64 -19.14 23.80
N GLY A 429 -28.86 -19.25 23.28
CA GLY A 429 -29.11 -19.44 21.85
C GLY A 429 -28.68 -18.22 21.03
N ALA A 430 -28.91 -17.02 21.56
CA ALA A 430 -28.48 -15.78 20.92
C ALA A 430 -26.95 -15.70 20.76
N PHE A 431 -26.19 -16.06 21.80
CA PHE A 431 -24.73 -16.09 21.74
C PHE A 431 -24.18 -17.11 20.74
N LEU A 432 -24.85 -18.26 20.53
CA LEU A 432 -24.44 -19.21 19.47
C LEU A 432 -24.67 -18.65 18.07
N ILE A 433 -25.78 -17.95 17.84
CA ILE A 433 -26.04 -17.28 16.54
C ILE A 433 -25.00 -16.19 16.31
N TYR A 434 -24.67 -15.40 17.34
CA TYR A 434 -23.65 -14.37 17.22
C TYR A 434 -22.26 -14.97 16.97
N ALA A 435 -21.93 -16.08 17.63
CA ALA A 435 -20.71 -16.84 17.41
C ALA A 435 -20.63 -17.42 15.99
N SER A 436 -21.72 -17.96 15.44
CA SER A 436 -21.73 -18.55 14.10
C SER A 436 -21.51 -17.49 13.01
N VAL A 437 -22.18 -16.34 13.12
CA VAL A 437 -21.98 -15.20 12.20
C VAL A 437 -20.55 -14.65 12.31
N LEU A 438 -20.03 -14.52 13.54
CA LEU A 438 -18.66 -14.07 13.79
C LEU A 438 -17.63 -15.02 13.14
N SER A 439 -17.81 -16.33 13.31
CA SER A 439 -16.96 -17.38 12.72
C SER A 439 -16.98 -17.35 11.19
N ALA A 440 -18.16 -17.23 10.58
CA ALA A 440 -18.30 -17.12 9.12
C ALA A 440 -17.59 -15.89 8.57
N CYS A 441 -17.78 -14.72 9.21
CA CYS A 441 -17.13 -13.48 8.80
C CYS A 441 -15.60 -13.52 8.99
N LEU A 442 -15.11 -14.06 10.11
CA LEU A 442 -13.68 -14.24 10.36
C LEU A 442 -13.04 -15.19 9.33
N SER A 443 -13.73 -16.27 8.96
CA SER A 443 -13.25 -17.21 7.93
C SER A 443 -13.12 -16.54 6.55
N ILE A 444 -14.09 -15.72 6.16
CA ILE A 444 -14.03 -14.94 4.92
C ILE A 444 -12.85 -13.96 4.95
N ILE A 445 -12.69 -13.24 6.06
CA ILE A 445 -11.59 -12.27 6.25
C ILE A 445 -10.24 -13.00 6.25
N TYR A 446 -10.13 -14.21 6.80
CA TYR A 446 -8.90 -15.01 6.79
C TYR A 446 -8.37 -15.24 5.37
N VAL A 447 -9.26 -15.54 4.43
CA VAL A 447 -8.89 -15.80 3.03
C VAL A 447 -8.63 -14.50 2.27
N LEU A 448 -9.50 -13.49 2.46
CA LEU A 448 -9.54 -12.30 1.59
C LEU A 448 -8.63 -11.15 2.03
N LEU A 449 -8.37 -10.98 3.33
CA LEU A 449 -7.65 -9.81 3.86
C LEU A 449 -6.12 -10.02 3.80
N PRO A 450 -5.38 -9.21 3.03
CA PRO A 450 -3.92 -9.18 3.10
C PRO A 450 -3.43 -8.51 4.38
N GLU A 451 -2.16 -8.68 4.73
CA GLU A 451 -1.56 -7.91 5.81
C GLU A 451 -1.43 -6.45 5.37
N THR A 452 -1.96 -5.51 6.17
CA THR A 452 -1.98 -4.07 5.87
C THR A 452 -0.97 -3.27 6.69
N LYS A 453 -0.45 -3.84 7.80
CA LYS A 453 0.54 -3.16 8.65
C LYS A 453 1.77 -2.74 7.84
N ASP A 454 2.15 -1.47 8.00
CA ASP A 454 3.38 -0.87 7.47
C ASP A 454 3.53 -0.98 5.94
N ARG A 455 2.41 -1.12 5.22
CA ARG A 455 2.37 -1.14 3.76
C ARG A 455 1.70 0.11 3.22
N THR A 456 2.10 0.51 2.02
CA THR A 456 1.46 1.66 1.38
C THR A 456 0.09 1.27 0.83
N LEU A 457 -0.83 2.23 0.74
CA LEU A 457 -2.17 2.01 0.16
C LEU A 457 -2.08 1.47 -1.28
N LEU A 458 -1.04 1.88 -2.02
CA LEU A 458 -0.79 1.42 -3.39
C LEU A 458 -0.35 -0.05 -3.42
N ASP A 459 0.51 -0.49 -2.49
CA ASP A 459 0.94 -1.90 -2.41
C ASP A 459 -0.24 -2.84 -2.13
N ILE A 460 -1.15 -2.41 -1.26
CA ILE A 460 -2.39 -3.13 -0.93
C ILE A 460 -3.30 -3.22 -2.18
N GLU A 461 -3.46 -2.10 -2.90
CA GLU A 461 -4.25 -2.06 -4.14
C GLU A 461 -3.67 -2.99 -5.22
N ILE A 462 -2.35 -2.99 -5.40
CA ILE A 462 -1.64 -3.85 -6.35
C ILE A 462 -1.81 -5.33 -5.99
N GLU A 463 -1.80 -5.69 -4.70
CA GLU A 463 -2.02 -7.07 -4.29
C GLU A 463 -3.43 -7.56 -4.62
N PHE A 464 -4.46 -6.73 -4.38
CA PHE A 464 -5.83 -7.05 -4.81
C PHE A 464 -5.93 -7.20 -6.35
N LYS A 465 -5.19 -6.38 -7.11
CA LYS A 465 -5.07 -6.49 -8.58
C LYS A 465 -4.37 -7.76 -9.04
N ASN A 466 -3.26 -8.14 -8.40
CA ASN A 466 -2.47 -9.31 -8.78
C ASN A 466 -3.21 -10.63 -8.46
N ARG A 467 -3.96 -10.69 -7.35
CA ARG A 467 -4.90 -11.80 -7.10
C ARG A 467 -6.03 -11.87 -8.14
N SER A 468 -6.38 -10.76 -8.80
CA SER A 468 -7.31 -10.79 -9.94
C SER A 468 -6.69 -11.36 -11.20
N LYS A 469 -5.40 -11.12 -11.46
CA LYS A 469 -4.73 -11.69 -12.63
C LYS A 469 -4.61 -13.20 -12.51
N ASN A 470 -4.13 -13.72 -11.37
CA ASN A 470 -4.01 -15.17 -11.15
C ASN A 470 -5.36 -15.89 -11.21
N GLN A 471 -6.45 -15.25 -10.74
CA GLN A 471 -7.78 -15.84 -10.79
C GLN A 471 -8.49 -15.64 -12.14
N LYS A 472 -8.20 -14.58 -12.90
CA LYS A 472 -8.63 -14.47 -14.30
C LYS A 472 -7.96 -15.52 -15.18
N VAL A 473 -6.71 -15.89 -14.90
CA VAL A 473 -6.06 -17.03 -15.56
C VAL A 473 -6.81 -18.33 -15.23
N ALA A 474 -7.14 -18.59 -13.97
CA ALA A 474 -7.92 -19.76 -13.55
C ALA A 474 -9.39 -19.77 -14.04
N ASP A 475 -10.06 -18.61 -14.11
CA ASP A 475 -11.44 -18.46 -14.59
C ASP A 475 -11.51 -18.52 -16.13
N VAL A 476 -10.45 -18.07 -16.82
CA VAL A 476 -10.27 -18.28 -18.27
C VAL A 476 -10.01 -19.76 -18.53
N GLU A 477 -9.20 -20.44 -17.72
CA GLU A 477 -9.06 -21.90 -17.76
C GLU A 477 -10.40 -22.62 -17.57
N LEU A 478 -11.25 -22.20 -16.62
CA LEU A 478 -12.59 -22.76 -16.39
C LEU A 478 -13.63 -22.38 -17.48
N LYS A 479 -13.58 -21.16 -18.04
CA LYS A 479 -14.47 -20.73 -19.14
C LYS A 479 -14.09 -21.38 -20.47
N LEU A 480 -12.81 -21.60 -20.74
CA LEU A 480 -12.31 -22.38 -21.87
C LEU A 480 -12.81 -23.83 -21.81
N MET A 481 -13.12 -24.36 -20.62
CA MET A 481 -13.75 -25.68 -20.45
C MET A 481 -15.27 -25.71 -20.76
N SER A 482 -15.93 -24.56 -21.00
CA SER A 482 -17.40 -24.47 -21.11
C SER A 482 -17.96 -23.87 -22.40
N SER A 483 -17.14 -23.34 -23.31
CA SER A 483 -17.65 -22.74 -24.56
C SER A 483 -16.75 -23.00 -25.77
N SER A 484 -17.32 -23.64 -26.79
CA SER A 484 -16.62 -24.12 -28.00
C SER A 484 -16.30 -23.03 -29.03
N SER A 485 -16.71 -21.78 -28.79
CA SER A 485 -16.72 -20.73 -29.81
C SER A 485 -15.56 -19.73 -29.69
N CYS A 486 -14.82 -19.71 -28.57
CA CYS A 486 -13.78 -18.70 -28.29
C CYS A 486 -12.34 -19.16 -28.57
N ILE A 487 -12.15 -20.36 -29.12
CA ILE A 487 -10.84 -21.03 -29.17
C ILE A 487 -9.88 -20.36 -30.17
N SER A 488 -10.36 -19.75 -31.26
CA SER A 488 -9.48 -19.19 -32.32
C SER A 488 -8.83 -17.84 -31.97
N ILE A 489 -9.48 -17.00 -31.15
CA ILE A 489 -8.97 -15.64 -30.81
C ILE A 489 -7.96 -15.71 -29.66
N SER A 490 -8.17 -16.59 -28.68
CA SER A 490 -7.25 -16.81 -27.55
C SER A 490 -5.93 -17.46 -27.97
N PHE A 491 -5.91 -18.22 -29.08
CA PHE A 491 -4.73 -18.95 -29.57
C PHE A 491 -3.59 -18.02 -30.04
N ASN A 492 -3.92 -16.91 -30.71
CA ASN A 492 -2.91 -15.94 -31.16
C ASN A 492 -2.34 -15.12 -29.99
N CYS A 493 -3.15 -14.86 -28.95
CA CYS A 493 -2.70 -14.14 -27.77
C CYS A 493 -1.72 -14.97 -26.94
N VAL A 494 -2.07 -16.24 -26.66
CA VAL A 494 -1.23 -17.19 -25.91
C VAL A 494 0.06 -17.51 -26.68
N LYS A 495 -0.01 -17.70 -28.00
CA LYS A 495 1.18 -17.87 -28.85
C LYS A 495 2.08 -16.63 -28.82
N SER A 496 1.53 -15.42 -28.81
CA SER A 496 2.34 -14.19 -28.72
C SER A 496 3.02 -14.02 -27.36
N GLU A 497 2.32 -14.36 -26.26
CA GLU A 497 2.88 -14.25 -24.90
C GLU A 497 3.96 -15.32 -24.67
N LEU A 498 3.75 -16.57 -25.12
CA LEU A 498 4.76 -17.62 -25.09
C LEU A 498 5.98 -17.29 -25.97
N LEU A 499 5.78 -16.66 -27.13
CA LEU A 499 6.89 -16.17 -27.98
C LEU A 499 7.66 -15.03 -27.31
N THR A 500 6.98 -14.12 -26.59
CA THR A 500 7.69 -13.09 -25.81
C THR A 500 8.48 -13.67 -24.65
N TRP A 501 7.90 -14.62 -23.89
CA TRP A 501 8.57 -15.26 -22.76
C TRP A 501 9.77 -16.09 -23.21
N THR A 502 9.64 -16.82 -24.32
CA THR A 502 10.76 -17.56 -24.93
C THR A 502 11.84 -16.63 -25.48
N SER A 503 11.47 -15.50 -26.10
CA SER A 503 12.45 -14.49 -26.53
C SER A 503 13.20 -13.87 -25.36
N GLU A 504 12.52 -13.63 -24.23
CA GLU A 504 13.13 -13.10 -23.02
C GLU A 504 13.99 -14.15 -22.31
N LEU A 505 13.53 -15.39 -22.19
CA LEU A 505 14.28 -16.51 -21.62
C LEU A 505 15.53 -16.83 -22.45
N CYS A 506 15.40 -16.95 -23.77
CA CYS A 506 16.55 -17.13 -24.66
C CYS A 506 17.49 -15.92 -24.62
N ALA A 507 16.97 -14.69 -24.49
CA ALA A 507 17.83 -13.51 -24.32
C ALA A 507 18.55 -13.52 -22.96
N ILE A 508 17.90 -13.96 -21.88
CA ILE A 508 18.49 -14.06 -20.54
C ILE A 508 19.52 -15.19 -20.47
N MET A 509 19.23 -16.36 -21.05
CA MET A 509 20.16 -17.49 -21.13
C MET A 509 21.30 -17.21 -22.10
N SER A 510 21.03 -16.56 -23.25
CA SER A 510 22.07 -16.07 -24.16
C SER A 510 22.95 -15.02 -23.49
N ASN A 511 22.42 -14.17 -22.61
CA ASN A 511 23.22 -13.24 -21.82
C ASN A 511 24.01 -13.93 -20.70
N ALA A 512 23.57 -15.08 -20.20
CA ALA A 512 24.33 -15.91 -19.26
C ALA A 512 25.48 -16.67 -19.96
N GLU A 513 25.28 -17.14 -21.19
CA GLU A 513 26.33 -17.77 -22.02
C GLU A 513 27.27 -16.74 -22.68
N ALA A 514 26.80 -15.53 -22.99
CA ALA A 514 27.57 -14.47 -23.66
C ALA A 514 28.49 -13.67 -22.71
N SER A 515 28.99 -14.29 -21.64
CA SER A 515 30.25 -13.85 -21.07
C SER A 515 31.35 -14.05 -22.15
N PRO A 516 32.32 -13.14 -22.30
CA PRO A 516 33.28 -13.19 -23.41
C PRO A 516 34.40 -14.21 -23.15
N PHE A 517 34.06 -15.49 -22.94
CA PHE A 517 35.04 -16.55 -22.69
C PHE A 517 34.94 -17.79 -23.60
N ASN A 518 33.96 -17.91 -24.51
CA ASN A 518 33.97 -18.98 -25.51
C ASN A 518 34.19 -18.47 -26.93
N ARG A 519 35.42 -18.03 -27.19
CA ARG A 519 36.02 -18.06 -28.54
C ARG A 519 37.46 -18.56 -28.47
N SER A 520 37.65 -19.85 -28.73
CA SER A 520 38.87 -20.35 -29.38
C SER A 520 38.52 -21.54 -30.30
N SER A 521 38.82 -21.36 -31.59
CA SER A 521 39.15 -22.35 -32.64
C SER A 521 38.16 -23.52 -32.88
N ARG A 522 37.37 -23.49 -33.97
CA ARG A 522 37.68 -23.99 -35.35
C ARG A 522 37.65 -25.52 -35.52
N THR A 523 36.81 -25.92 -36.49
CA THR A 523 36.93 -27.02 -37.48
C THR A 523 36.71 -28.49 -37.07
N ALA A 524 35.60 -29.04 -37.57
CA ALA A 524 35.40 -30.33 -38.26
C ALA A 524 36.05 -31.62 -37.72
N ARG A 525 35.22 -32.58 -37.29
CA ARG A 525 35.06 -33.97 -37.83
C ARG A 525 34.19 -34.82 -36.88
N SER A 526 33.23 -35.56 -37.43
CA SER A 526 32.56 -36.75 -36.86
C SER A 526 33.60 -37.88 -36.60
N PRO A 527 33.44 -38.87 -35.68
CA PRO A 527 32.37 -39.90 -35.69
C PRO A 527 32.05 -40.51 -34.26
N PRO A 528 31.67 -41.80 -34.02
CA PRO A 528 30.30 -42.23 -33.69
C PRO A 528 30.24 -43.12 -32.38
N PRO A 529 29.36 -44.13 -32.15
CA PRO A 529 28.66 -44.32 -30.86
C PRO A 529 28.97 -45.63 -30.07
N ALA A 530 28.34 -45.76 -28.89
CA ALA A 530 28.25 -46.96 -28.00
C ALA A 530 29.57 -47.33 -27.27
N SER A 531 29.65 -47.94 -26.08
CA SER A 531 28.81 -48.92 -25.39
C SER A 531 29.27 -49.13 -23.91
N SER A 532 28.36 -49.69 -23.08
CA SER A 532 28.56 -50.73 -22.03
C SER A 532 29.41 -50.51 -20.74
N CYS A 533 28.75 -50.74 -19.59
CA CYS A 533 29.11 -51.57 -18.39
C CYS A 533 30.50 -51.39 -17.71
N THR A 534 30.75 -51.49 -16.39
CA THR A 534 30.07 -51.99 -15.16
C THR A 534 31.03 -51.82 -13.96
N ARG A 535 30.49 -51.74 -12.72
CA ARG A 535 31.08 -52.13 -11.39
C ARG A 535 32.28 -51.32 -10.85
N ASP A 536 32.54 -51.14 -9.55
CA ASP A 536 31.90 -51.47 -8.25
C ASP A 536 32.62 -50.63 -7.15
N HIS A 537 31.90 -50.36 -6.04
CA HIS A 537 32.34 -50.17 -4.64
C HIS A 537 33.41 -49.13 -4.23
N GLN A 538 33.06 -48.16 -3.36
CA GLN A 538 33.22 -48.20 -1.87
C GLN A 538 32.89 -46.84 -1.20
N HIS A 539 32.24 -46.90 -0.03
CA HIS A 539 31.82 -45.79 0.83
C HIS A 539 32.98 -45.01 1.47
N HIS A 540 32.86 -43.68 1.58
CA HIS A 540 33.21 -42.89 2.79
C HIS A 540 32.67 -41.44 2.74
N ASP A 541 31.89 -41.09 3.77
CA ASP A 541 31.65 -39.76 4.37
C ASP A 541 31.27 -38.55 3.48
N GLU A 542 29.96 -38.38 3.24
CA GLU A 542 29.37 -37.12 2.77
C GLU A 542 28.99 -36.20 3.94
N LYS A 543 29.66 -35.05 4.03
CA LYS A 543 29.09 -33.84 4.64
C LYS A 543 27.88 -33.39 3.81
N PRO A 544 26.83 -32.80 4.40
CA PRO A 544 25.74 -32.22 3.61
C PRO A 544 26.31 -31.04 2.82
N GLU A 545 26.50 -31.22 1.52
CA GLU A 545 26.61 -30.11 0.59
C GLU A 545 25.33 -29.27 0.69
N PRO A 546 25.43 -27.93 0.71
CA PRO A 546 24.25 -27.10 0.54
C PRO A 546 23.61 -27.46 -0.80
N PRO A 547 22.27 -27.38 -0.94
CA PRO A 547 21.59 -27.85 -2.15
C PRO A 547 22.14 -27.10 -3.36
N VAL A 548 22.95 -27.79 -4.17
CA VAL A 548 23.18 -27.39 -5.55
C VAL A 548 21.82 -27.60 -6.19
N ILE A 549 21.08 -26.50 -6.36
CA ILE A 549 19.92 -26.48 -7.24
C ILE A 549 20.50 -26.81 -8.61
N GLU A 550 20.34 -28.05 -9.07
CA GLU A 550 20.63 -28.43 -10.44
C GLU A 550 19.87 -27.46 -11.34
N VAL A 551 20.62 -26.56 -11.97
CA VAL A 551 20.08 -25.74 -13.06
C VAL A 551 19.79 -26.74 -14.17
N ILE A 552 18.51 -27.07 -14.28
CA ILE A 552 18.00 -27.91 -15.35
C ILE A 552 18.57 -27.40 -16.69
N SER A 553 19.29 -28.29 -17.36
CA SER A 553 20.06 -27.99 -18.56
C SER A 553 19.15 -27.44 -19.69
N THR A 554 19.68 -26.57 -20.56
CA THR A 554 19.00 -26.06 -21.77
C THR A 554 18.23 -27.14 -22.57
N PRO A 555 18.71 -28.40 -22.67
CA PRO A 555 17.97 -29.54 -23.24
C PRO A 555 16.63 -29.90 -22.57
N GLU A 556 16.50 -29.77 -21.26
CA GLU A 556 15.26 -30.11 -20.55
C GLU A 556 14.17 -29.05 -20.74
N ILE A 557 14.56 -27.77 -20.81
CA ILE A 557 13.66 -26.69 -21.22
C ILE A 557 13.19 -26.92 -22.66
N GLN A 558 14.09 -27.32 -23.56
CA GLN A 558 13.71 -27.72 -24.93
C GLN A 558 12.77 -28.93 -24.95
N LYS A 559 12.96 -29.90 -24.05
CA LYS A 559 12.07 -31.07 -23.90
C LYS A 559 10.68 -30.66 -23.44
N TRP A 560 10.56 -29.72 -22.50
CA TRP A 560 9.27 -29.18 -22.09
C TRP A 560 8.60 -28.37 -23.20
N MET A 561 9.36 -27.56 -23.94
CA MET A 561 8.83 -26.84 -25.10
C MET A 561 8.32 -27.78 -26.18
N ALA A 562 9.08 -28.81 -26.55
CA ALA A 562 8.66 -29.82 -27.51
C ALA A 562 7.41 -30.58 -27.03
N HIS A 563 7.30 -30.83 -25.71
CA HIS A 563 6.13 -31.46 -25.13
C HIS A 563 4.88 -30.56 -25.18
N ILE A 564 5.02 -29.27 -24.85
CA ILE A 564 3.95 -28.28 -24.93
C ILE A 564 3.51 -28.07 -26.37
N GLU A 565 4.46 -27.96 -27.31
CA GLU A 565 4.19 -27.80 -28.74
C GLU A 565 3.49 -29.03 -29.34
N SER A 566 3.91 -30.24 -28.94
CA SER A 566 3.23 -31.49 -29.31
C SER A 566 1.79 -31.54 -28.78
N CYS A 567 1.57 -31.20 -27.51
CA CYS A 567 0.22 -31.15 -26.92
C CYS A 567 -0.66 -30.08 -27.60
N LEU A 568 -0.09 -28.92 -27.94
CA LEU A 568 -0.80 -27.86 -28.67
C LEU A 568 -1.18 -28.29 -30.08
N ASN A 569 -0.29 -28.99 -30.79
CA ASN A 569 -0.58 -29.53 -32.12
C ASN A 569 -1.68 -30.60 -32.07
N GLU A 570 -1.67 -31.48 -31.06
CA GLU A 570 -2.71 -32.50 -30.88
C GLU A 570 -4.07 -31.87 -30.55
N VAL A 571 -4.11 -30.82 -29.72
CA VAL A 571 -5.33 -30.03 -29.47
C VAL A 571 -5.83 -29.37 -30.76
N CYS A 572 -4.91 -28.86 -31.59
CA CYS A 572 -5.25 -28.25 -32.88
C CYS A 572 -5.94 -29.26 -33.81
N ILE A 573 -5.35 -30.46 -33.97
CA ILE A 573 -5.89 -31.53 -34.81
C ILE A 573 -7.29 -31.94 -34.34
N ILE A 574 -7.48 -32.17 -33.03
CA ILE A 574 -8.78 -32.56 -32.48
C ILE A 574 -9.79 -31.42 -32.65
N SER A 575 -9.38 -30.15 -32.52
CA SER A 575 -10.27 -28.98 -32.67
C SER A 575 -10.73 -28.71 -34.10
N THR A 576 -10.00 -29.20 -35.11
CA THR A 576 -10.36 -29.00 -36.53
C THR A 576 -11.44 -29.98 -37.04
N GLU A 577 -11.79 -31.02 -36.28
CA GLU A 577 -12.73 -32.08 -36.70
C GLU A 577 -14.23 -31.72 -36.55
N GLY A 578 -14.59 -30.46 -36.34
CA GLY A 578 -15.99 -30.04 -36.24
C GLY A 578 -16.63 -30.33 -34.87
N LYS A 579 -17.84 -30.93 -34.81
CA LYS A 579 -18.57 -31.13 -33.54
C LYS A 579 -17.88 -32.17 -32.66
N LEU A 580 -17.09 -31.69 -31.69
CA LEU A 580 -16.38 -32.49 -30.70
C LEU A 580 -17.32 -33.37 -29.85
N ASN A 581 -17.06 -34.67 -29.80
CA ASN A 581 -17.75 -35.62 -28.92
C ASN A 581 -17.20 -35.55 -27.46
N SER A 582 -17.89 -36.19 -26.51
CA SER A 582 -17.60 -36.06 -25.07
C SER A 582 -16.18 -36.53 -24.70
N ASP A 583 -15.69 -37.59 -25.34
CA ASP A 583 -14.33 -38.11 -25.14
C ASP A 583 -13.25 -37.19 -25.72
N GLN A 584 -13.47 -36.60 -26.90
CA GLN A 584 -12.56 -35.60 -27.47
C GLN A 584 -12.47 -34.34 -26.58
N LYS A 585 -13.57 -33.91 -25.98
CA LYS A 585 -13.58 -32.79 -25.01
C LYS A 585 -12.78 -33.13 -23.75
N LEU A 586 -12.91 -34.35 -23.22
CA LEU A 586 -12.14 -34.81 -22.06
C LEU A 586 -10.64 -34.92 -22.38
N ARG A 587 -10.31 -35.37 -23.60
CA ARG A 587 -8.94 -35.48 -24.09
C ARG A 587 -8.28 -34.11 -24.27
N ILE A 588 -8.98 -33.13 -24.86
CA ILE A 588 -8.53 -31.73 -24.94
C ILE A 588 -8.32 -31.16 -23.53
N ALA A 589 -9.27 -31.36 -22.60
CA ALA A 589 -9.13 -30.86 -21.24
C ALA A 589 -7.89 -31.44 -20.52
N THR A 590 -7.58 -32.72 -20.78
CA THR A 590 -6.39 -33.39 -20.24
C THR A 590 -5.10 -32.81 -20.84
N LEU A 591 -5.08 -32.55 -22.14
CA LEU A 591 -3.95 -31.91 -22.83
C LEU A 591 -3.73 -30.46 -22.34
N CYS A 592 -4.80 -29.69 -22.14
CA CYS A 592 -4.71 -28.33 -21.58
C CYS A 592 -4.15 -28.31 -20.15
N ARG A 593 -4.51 -29.28 -19.30
CA ARG A 593 -3.89 -29.41 -17.96
C ARG A 593 -2.40 -29.70 -18.03
N LYS A 594 -1.96 -30.54 -18.98
CA LYS A 594 -0.53 -30.82 -19.21
C LYS A 594 0.22 -29.57 -19.65
N ILE A 595 -0.38 -28.75 -20.52
CA ILE A 595 0.19 -27.46 -20.95
C ILE A 595 0.25 -26.46 -19.77
N GLY A 596 -0.82 -26.36 -18.98
CA GLY A 596 -0.86 -25.50 -17.78
C GLY A 596 0.21 -25.89 -16.75
N ALA A 597 0.40 -27.19 -16.52
CA ALA A 597 1.45 -27.68 -15.63
C ALA A 597 2.87 -27.36 -16.15
N GLY A 598 3.13 -27.57 -17.44
CA GLY A 598 4.43 -27.27 -18.05
C GLY A 598 4.77 -25.78 -18.06
N THR A 599 3.79 -24.91 -18.34
CA THR A 599 3.97 -23.46 -18.32
C THR A 599 4.18 -22.91 -16.90
N SER A 600 3.48 -23.47 -15.91
CA SER A 600 3.66 -23.14 -14.50
C SER A 600 5.07 -23.49 -14.00
N GLN A 601 5.58 -24.67 -14.38
CA GLN A 601 6.95 -25.08 -14.06
C GLN A 601 7.98 -24.15 -14.72
N MET A 602 7.82 -23.82 -16.01
CA MET A 602 8.66 -22.84 -16.69
C MET A 602 8.64 -21.45 -16.03
N ALA A 603 7.47 -20.98 -15.56
CA ALA A 603 7.34 -19.68 -14.88
C ALA A 603 8.10 -19.64 -13.54
N VAL A 604 7.99 -20.70 -12.74
CA VAL A 604 8.74 -20.85 -11.49
C VAL A 604 10.24 -20.91 -11.75
N GLN A 605 10.66 -21.64 -12.79
CA GLN A 605 12.06 -21.67 -13.24
C GLN A 605 12.56 -20.29 -13.68
N TYR A 606 11.78 -19.55 -14.48
CA TYR A 606 12.12 -18.19 -14.91
C TYR A 606 12.30 -17.27 -13.71
N GLN A 607 11.42 -17.37 -12.71
CA GLN A 607 11.50 -16.56 -11.51
C GLN A 607 12.73 -16.92 -10.66
N SER A 608 13.08 -18.21 -10.57
CA SER A 608 14.32 -18.69 -9.96
C SER A 608 15.57 -18.18 -10.69
N VAL A 609 15.63 -18.31 -12.02
CA VAL A 609 16.74 -17.81 -12.86
C VAL A 609 16.85 -16.29 -12.79
N LYS A 610 15.73 -15.57 -12.76
CA LYS A 610 15.69 -14.12 -12.59
C LYS A 610 16.20 -13.72 -11.21
N GLN A 611 15.82 -14.44 -10.16
CA GLN A 611 16.31 -14.19 -8.80
C GLN A 611 17.81 -14.49 -8.69
N HIS A 612 18.29 -15.56 -9.33
CA HIS A 612 19.71 -15.88 -9.45
C HIS A 612 20.49 -14.85 -10.28
N ALA A 613 19.91 -14.30 -11.35
CA ALA A 613 20.51 -13.23 -12.14
C ALA A 613 20.61 -11.91 -11.35
N ILE A 614 19.61 -11.65 -10.48
CA ILE A 614 19.60 -10.51 -9.56
C ILE A 614 20.63 -10.71 -8.44
N SER A 615 20.75 -11.92 -7.87
CA SER A 615 21.77 -12.22 -6.86
C SER A 615 23.18 -12.30 -7.43
N ALA A 616 23.34 -12.72 -8.68
CA ALA A 616 24.61 -12.70 -9.41
C ALA A 616 25.03 -11.29 -9.86
N GLN A 617 24.18 -10.27 -9.68
CA GLN A 617 24.44 -8.88 -10.08
C GLN A 617 25.08 -8.02 -8.99
N GLU A 618 25.21 -8.48 -7.74
CA GLU A 618 26.16 -7.93 -6.77
C GLU A 618 27.56 -8.55 -6.96
N LYS A 619 28.13 -8.46 -8.17
CA LYS A 619 29.58 -8.71 -8.32
C LYS A 619 30.30 -7.56 -7.65
N ILE A 620 31.16 -7.87 -6.69
CA ILE A 620 31.96 -6.85 -6.02
C ILE A 620 33.26 -6.73 -6.82
N GLU A 621 33.59 -5.51 -7.26
CA GLU A 621 34.63 -5.26 -8.25
C GLU A 621 35.64 -4.23 -7.72
N HIS A 622 36.93 -4.54 -7.85
CA HIS A 622 38.02 -3.62 -7.50
C HIS A 622 38.91 -3.33 -8.70
N LEU A 623 39.34 -2.08 -8.80
CA LEU A 623 40.25 -1.57 -9.81
C LEU A 623 41.68 -1.52 -9.26
N TYR A 624 42.60 -2.15 -9.98
CA TYR A 624 44.02 -2.18 -9.70
C TYR A 624 44.73 -1.33 -10.74
N GLU A 625 45.35 -0.24 -10.32
CA GLU A 625 46.08 0.70 -11.17
C GLU A 625 47.49 0.90 -10.63
N GLN A 626 48.49 1.01 -11.50
CA GLN A 626 49.86 1.31 -11.07
C GLN A 626 50.01 2.79 -10.73
N GLY A 627 50.56 3.09 -9.56
CA GLY A 627 50.90 4.44 -9.14
C GLY A 627 52.03 5.02 -10.00
N ALA A 628 51.80 6.23 -10.52
CA ALA A 628 52.79 7.17 -11.07
C ALA A 628 53.49 6.90 -12.43
N ASN A 629 53.10 5.89 -13.23
CA ASN A 629 53.58 5.79 -14.63
C ASN A 629 52.46 5.42 -15.62
N LYS A 630 51.94 6.43 -16.34
CA LYS A 630 50.82 6.32 -17.30
C LYS A 630 51.14 5.62 -18.63
N GLU A 631 52.37 5.11 -18.81
CA GLU A 631 52.84 4.58 -20.10
C GLU A 631 52.73 3.05 -20.25
N LYS A 632 52.32 2.32 -19.21
CA LYS A 632 52.22 0.84 -19.27
C LYS A 632 50.83 0.37 -19.69
N SER A 633 50.79 -0.70 -20.50
CA SER A 633 49.55 -1.23 -21.05
C SER A 633 48.74 -1.98 -19.98
N SER A 634 47.42 -2.08 -20.17
CA SER A 634 46.56 -2.89 -19.28
C SER A 634 46.92 -4.39 -19.27
N GLU A 635 47.73 -4.85 -20.23
CA GLU A 635 48.28 -6.22 -20.25
C GLU A 635 49.36 -6.39 -19.18
N ASP A 636 50.24 -5.41 -19.06
CA ASP A 636 51.38 -5.45 -18.14
C ASP A 636 50.90 -5.43 -16.69
N THR A 637 49.90 -4.61 -16.40
CA THR A 637 49.22 -4.57 -15.10
C THR A 637 48.54 -5.90 -14.77
N LYS A 638 47.93 -6.56 -15.77
CA LYS A 638 47.28 -7.86 -15.57
C LYS A 638 48.30 -8.95 -15.23
N ASN A 639 49.39 -8.99 -15.98
CA ASN A 639 50.47 -9.96 -15.76
C ASN A 639 51.12 -9.76 -14.38
N LEU A 640 51.29 -8.51 -13.94
CA LEU A 640 51.81 -8.19 -12.61
C LEU A 640 50.86 -8.67 -11.50
N VAL A 641 49.56 -8.36 -11.62
CA VAL A 641 48.52 -8.80 -10.68
C VAL A 641 48.46 -10.33 -10.57
N GLN A 642 48.53 -11.05 -11.71
CA GLN A 642 48.53 -12.51 -11.74
C GLN A 642 49.82 -13.14 -11.18
N LYS A 643 50.93 -12.39 -11.13
CA LYS A 643 52.19 -12.84 -10.53
C LYS A 643 52.21 -12.63 -9.00
N ILE A 644 51.50 -11.63 -8.51
CA ILE A 644 51.44 -11.27 -7.07
C ILE A 644 50.48 -12.17 -6.30
N ILE A 645 49.37 -12.55 -6.95
CA ILE A 645 48.26 -13.26 -6.32
C ILE A 645 48.23 -14.70 -6.84
N SER A 646 48.25 -15.66 -5.92
CA SER A 646 47.87 -17.05 -6.18
C SER A 646 46.45 -17.27 -5.66
N PRO A 647 45.42 -17.42 -6.53
CA PRO A 647 44.03 -17.61 -6.11
C PRO A 647 43.83 -18.86 -5.23
N GLU A 648 44.62 -19.90 -5.47
CA GLU A 648 44.58 -21.18 -4.74
C GLU A 648 45.05 -21.01 -3.28
N GLU A 649 46.18 -20.33 -3.07
CA GLU A 649 46.75 -20.08 -1.73
C GLU A 649 45.82 -19.21 -0.87
N LEU A 650 45.22 -18.19 -1.48
CA LEU A 650 44.34 -17.22 -0.79
C LEU A 650 42.88 -17.66 -0.74
N LYS A 651 42.54 -18.82 -1.34
CA LYS A 651 41.18 -19.37 -1.46
C LYS A 651 40.19 -18.34 -2.00
N LEU A 652 40.54 -17.71 -3.13
CA LEU A 652 39.75 -16.64 -3.75
C LEU A 652 38.81 -17.17 -4.83
N HIS A 653 37.54 -16.77 -4.78
CA HIS A 653 36.55 -17.10 -5.81
C HIS A 653 36.46 -15.95 -6.82
N VAL A 654 37.45 -15.89 -7.73
CA VAL A 654 37.53 -14.85 -8.77
C VAL A 654 36.58 -15.19 -9.91
N SER A 655 35.59 -14.33 -10.15
CA SER A 655 34.59 -14.50 -11.21
C SER A 655 35.04 -13.96 -12.57
N SER A 656 35.81 -12.85 -12.61
CA SER A 656 36.34 -12.30 -13.86
C SER A 656 37.48 -11.32 -13.64
N VAL A 657 38.37 -11.20 -14.64
CA VAL A 657 39.44 -10.19 -14.68
C VAL A 657 39.31 -9.39 -15.99
N ARG A 658 39.08 -8.08 -15.89
CA ARG A 658 38.81 -7.19 -17.05
C ARG A 658 39.82 -6.08 -17.15
N LYS A 659 40.21 -5.71 -18.37
CA LYS A 659 41.13 -4.62 -18.66
C LYS A 659 40.38 -3.29 -18.76
N THR A 660 40.96 -2.21 -18.25
CA THR A 660 40.43 -0.85 -18.40
C THR A 660 41.15 -0.08 -19.50
N LYS A 661 40.55 1.03 -19.95
CA LYS A 661 41.14 1.90 -20.99
C LYS A 661 42.34 2.72 -20.50
N HIS A 662 42.54 2.84 -19.18
CA HIS A 662 43.57 3.67 -18.56
C HIS A 662 44.72 2.85 -17.95
N GLY A 663 44.94 1.62 -18.43
CA GLY A 663 46.06 0.79 -17.97
C GLY A 663 45.79 -0.01 -16.68
N GLY A 664 44.62 0.15 -16.05
CA GLY A 664 44.20 -0.63 -14.88
C GLY A 664 43.50 -1.96 -15.19
N VAL A 665 43.36 -2.80 -14.18
CA VAL A 665 42.70 -4.12 -14.24
C VAL A 665 41.61 -4.21 -13.18
N ILE A 666 40.42 -4.65 -13.55
CA ILE A 666 39.30 -4.89 -12.64
C ILE A 666 39.22 -6.38 -12.32
N ILE A 667 39.24 -6.73 -11.04
CA ILE A 667 38.99 -8.09 -10.56
C ILE A 667 37.61 -8.12 -9.92
N SER A 668 36.76 -9.06 -10.35
CA SER A 668 35.43 -9.30 -9.78
C SER A 668 35.45 -10.60 -8.98
N THR A 669 35.01 -10.59 -7.72
CA THR A 669 34.87 -11.81 -6.90
C THR A 669 33.41 -12.12 -6.58
N GLU A 670 33.12 -13.38 -6.25
CA GLU A 670 31.76 -13.81 -5.89
C GLU A 670 31.39 -13.50 -4.43
N ARG A 671 32.38 -13.40 -3.54
CA ARG A 671 32.17 -13.18 -2.10
C ARG A 671 32.81 -11.85 -1.64
N LYS A 672 32.14 -11.15 -0.70
CA LYS A 672 32.64 -9.92 -0.05
C LYS A 672 33.93 -10.16 0.74
N GLU A 673 34.06 -11.35 1.33
CA GLU A 673 35.23 -11.77 2.12
C GLU A 673 36.49 -11.88 1.27
N ASP A 674 36.38 -12.37 0.02
CA ASP A 674 37.53 -12.58 -0.87
C ASP A 674 38.19 -11.27 -1.29
N ILE A 675 37.41 -10.19 -1.33
CA ILE A 675 37.93 -8.84 -1.58
C ILE A 675 38.61 -8.24 -0.36
N GLN A 676 38.14 -8.53 0.85
CA GLN A 676 38.86 -8.10 2.05
C GLN A 676 40.24 -8.76 2.14
N LYS A 677 40.35 -10.04 1.78
CA LYS A 677 41.63 -10.75 1.65
C LYS A 677 42.54 -10.09 0.61
N LEU A 678 41.99 -9.68 -0.53
CA LEU A 678 42.73 -8.96 -1.56
C LEU A 678 43.19 -7.56 -1.10
N LYS A 679 42.35 -6.81 -0.37
CA LYS A 679 42.71 -5.50 0.20
C LYS A 679 43.80 -5.60 1.27
N GLN A 680 43.80 -6.67 2.05
CA GLN A 680 44.76 -6.91 3.13
C GLN A 680 46.09 -7.51 2.65
N CYS A 681 46.23 -7.82 1.36
CA CYS A 681 47.47 -8.39 0.83
C CYS A 681 48.54 -7.31 0.68
N GLU A 682 49.50 -7.30 1.60
CA GLU A 682 50.61 -6.31 1.65
C GLU A 682 51.46 -6.30 0.37
N LYS A 683 51.45 -7.39 -0.41
CA LYS A 683 52.20 -7.54 -1.67
C LYS A 683 51.77 -6.56 -2.78
N PHE A 684 50.56 -5.98 -2.71
CA PHE A 684 50.12 -4.98 -3.70
C PHE A 684 50.76 -3.61 -3.48
N ASN A 685 50.91 -3.20 -2.22
CA ASN A 685 51.51 -1.91 -1.88
C ASN A 685 53.02 -1.90 -2.20
N SER A 686 53.71 -3.03 -1.99
CA SER A 686 55.15 -3.16 -2.30
C SER A 686 55.47 -3.23 -3.80
N SER A 687 54.47 -3.46 -4.66
CA SER A 687 54.61 -3.54 -6.12
C SER A 687 54.07 -2.31 -6.87
N GLY A 688 53.72 -1.25 -6.13
CA GLY A 688 53.28 0.02 -6.70
C GLY A 688 51.87 0.00 -7.29
N LEU A 689 51.02 -0.96 -6.92
CA LEU A 689 49.63 -1.05 -7.34
C LEU A 689 48.72 -0.41 -6.30
N THR A 690 47.99 0.63 -6.71
CA THR A 690 46.89 1.22 -5.95
C THR A 690 45.60 0.45 -6.20
N ILE A 691 44.96 0.01 -5.10
CA ILE A 691 43.65 -0.64 -5.13
C ILE A 691 42.59 0.42 -4.86
N SER A 692 41.68 0.60 -5.81
CA SER A 692 40.52 1.48 -5.66
C SER A 692 39.22 0.70 -5.86
N GLU A 693 38.15 1.18 -5.24
CA GLU A 693 36.81 0.67 -5.53
C GLU A 693 36.38 1.14 -6.92
N VAL A 694 35.73 0.26 -7.69
CA VAL A 694 35.11 0.67 -8.95
C VAL A 694 33.93 1.57 -8.61
N SER A 695 34.16 2.87 -8.54
CA SER A 695 33.10 3.85 -8.33
C SER A 695 32.18 3.89 -9.55
N LYS A 696 30.87 3.84 -9.30
CA LYS A 696 29.86 4.06 -10.34
C LYS A 696 29.94 5.50 -10.82
N ARG A 697 29.44 5.77 -12.03
CA ARG A 697 29.41 7.13 -12.58
C ARG A 697 28.53 8.02 -11.71
N LYS A 698 28.92 9.28 -11.54
CA LYS A 698 28.06 10.27 -10.90
C LYS A 698 26.79 10.51 -11.76
N PRO A 699 25.62 10.67 -11.12
CA PRO A 699 24.39 10.99 -11.83
C PRO A 699 24.48 12.35 -12.51
N ARG A 700 23.75 12.47 -13.62
CA ARG A 700 23.62 13.72 -14.36
C ARG A 700 22.23 14.28 -14.17
N ILE A 701 22.17 15.56 -13.87
CA ILE A 701 20.94 16.33 -13.82
C ILE A 701 20.95 17.39 -14.91
N VAL A 702 19.77 17.79 -15.36
CA VAL A 702 19.58 18.94 -16.25
C VAL A 702 18.80 20.02 -15.52
N ILE A 703 19.37 21.22 -15.46
CA ILE A 703 18.70 22.44 -15.02
C ILE A 703 18.22 23.16 -16.29
N ILE A 704 16.92 23.37 -16.40
CA ILE A 704 16.26 23.85 -17.61
C ILE A 704 16.05 25.38 -17.51
N ASP A 705 16.19 26.08 -18.62
CA ASP A 705 15.95 27.53 -18.75
C ASP A 705 16.82 28.41 -17.83
N VAL A 706 18.13 28.15 -17.77
CA VAL A 706 19.09 29.01 -17.04
C VAL A 706 19.41 30.25 -17.88
N PRO A 707 19.29 31.48 -17.34
CA PRO A 707 19.65 32.71 -18.04
C PRO A 707 21.12 32.75 -18.49
N ASN A 708 21.36 33.17 -19.73
CA ASN A 708 22.72 33.24 -20.31
C ASN A 708 23.58 34.40 -19.79
N ASN A 709 23.05 35.26 -18.92
CA ASN A 709 23.81 36.33 -18.27
C ASN A 709 24.62 35.84 -17.04
N LEU A 710 24.46 34.57 -16.65
CA LEU A 710 25.21 33.95 -15.56
C LEU A 710 26.44 33.21 -16.11
N SER A 711 27.61 33.43 -15.51
CA SER A 711 28.80 32.63 -15.82
C SER A 711 28.69 31.22 -15.23
N ASN A 712 29.45 30.26 -15.77
CA ASN A 712 29.40 28.86 -15.31
C ASN A 712 29.74 28.71 -13.81
N ASN A 713 30.70 29.50 -13.32
CA ASN A 713 31.09 29.49 -11.91
C ASN A 713 29.97 30.08 -11.05
N GLN A 714 29.36 31.19 -11.47
CA GLN A 714 28.22 31.79 -10.78
C GLN A 714 27.03 30.83 -10.68
N VAL A 715 26.76 30.03 -11.71
CA VAL A 715 25.69 29.01 -11.65
C VAL A 715 25.98 27.96 -10.57
N ILE A 716 27.22 27.48 -10.46
CA ILE A 716 27.59 26.49 -9.44
C ILE A 716 27.58 27.12 -8.04
N ASP A 717 28.07 28.35 -7.90
CA ASP A 717 28.05 29.09 -6.64
C ASP A 717 26.60 29.32 -6.18
N TYR A 718 25.72 29.86 -7.02
CA TYR A 718 24.32 30.04 -6.65
C TYR A 718 23.58 28.74 -6.42
N LEU A 719 23.91 27.68 -7.17
CA LEU A 719 23.35 26.35 -6.94
C LEU A 719 23.71 25.87 -5.53
N TYR A 720 24.96 26.05 -5.10
CA TYR A 720 25.40 25.68 -3.76
C TYR A 720 24.75 26.55 -2.68
N GLU A 721 24.90 27.88 -2.76
CA GLU A 721 24.45 28.82 -1.73
C GLU A 721 22.93 28.81 -1.54
N GLN A 722 22.15 28.73 -2.62
CA GLN A 722 20.67 28.84 -2.53
C GLN A 722 19.94 27.50 -2.41
N ASN A 723 20.60 26.35 -2.67
CA ASN A 723 19.90 25.07 -2.75
C ASN A 723 20.55 23.93 -1.95
N ILE A 724 21.86 23.99 -1.69
CA ILE A 724 22.63 22.88 -1.10
C ILE A 724 23.14 23.20 0.31
N ALA A 725 23.65 24.42 0.55
CA ALA A 725 24.35 24.79 1.79
C ALA A 725 23.59 24.42 3.08
N ASP A 726 22.28 24.74 3.16
CA ASP A 726 21.45 24.47 4.34
C ASP A 726 21.26 22.98 4.66
N HIS A 727 21.42 22.10 3.66
CA HIS A 727 21.17 20.67 3.81
C HIS A 727 22.44 19.89 4.19
N PHE A 728 23.62 20.51 4.07
CA PHE A 728 24.92 19.90 4.39
C PHE A 728 25.78 20.81 5.30
N PRO A 729 25.33 21.13 6.53
CA PRO A 729 25.99 22.09 7.41
C PRO A 729 27.37 21.61 7.93
N ASN A 730 27.61 20.30 7.91
CA ASN A 730 28.84 19.68 8.42
C ASN A 730 29.87 19.38 7.32
N SER A 731 29.61 19.76 6.07
CA SER A 731 30.48 19.48 4.93
C SER A 731 31.15 20.75 4.44
N GLU A 732 32.47 20.72 4.24
CA GLU A 732 33.21 21.86 3.70
C GLU A 732 32.69 22.22 2.29
N ARG A 733 32.39 23.51 2.08
CA ARG A 733 31.91 24.06 0.80
C ARG A 733 32.75 23.60 -0.39
N GLU A 734 34.07 23.64 -0.23
CA GLU A 734 35.03 23.25 -1.27
C GLU A 734 34.89 21.76 -1.66
N SER A 735 34.56 20.89 -0.71
CA SER A 735 34.36 19.46 -0.96
C SER A 735 33.14 19.22 -1.84
N ILE A 736 32.01 19.88 -1.60
CA ILE A 736 30.80 19.67 -2.40
C ILE A 736 30.93 20.33 -3.77
N VAL A 737 31.41 21.58 -3.82
CA VAL A 737 31.52 22.34 -5.07
C VAL A 737 32.52 21.69 -6.03
N SER A 738 33.67 21.22 -5.55
CA SER A 738 34.65 20.50 -6.38
C SER A 738 34.09 19.19 -6.97
N ASN A 739 33.06 18.63 -6.33
CA ASN A 739 32.40 17.41 -6.77
C ASN A 739 31.25 17.63 -7.76
N ILE A 740 30.85 18.88 -8.02
CA ILE A 740 29.86 19.27 -9.04
C ILE A 740 30.58 19.70 -10.31
N LYS A 741 30.32 19.02 -11.42
CA LYS A 741 31.00 19.28 -12.70
C LYS A 741 30.02 19.61 -13.81
N LEU A 742 30.25 20.73 -14.50
CA LEU A 742 29.51 21.04 -15.73
C LEU A 742 29.89 20.05 -16.84
N SER A 743 28.92 19.28 -17.33
CA SER A 743 29.12 18.33 -18.42
C SER A 743 29.12 19.05 -19.77
N HIS A 744 28.01 19.73 -20.08
CA HIS A 744 27.83 20.54 -21.29
C HIS A 744 26.58 21.41 -21.16
N LEU A 745 26.46 22.40 -22.05
CA LEU A 745 25.27 23.23 -22.21
C LEU A 745 24.45 22.73 -23.40
N SER A 746 23.13 22.76 -23.27
CA SER A 746 22.19 22.40 -24.34
C SER A 746 21.18 23.53 -24.55
N GLY A 747 21.03 24.02 -25.78
CA GLY A 747 20.17 25.16 -26.10
C GLY A 747 20.42 25.74 -27.50
N LYS A 748 19.60 26.70 -27.93
CA LYS A 748 19.81 27.42 -29.19
C LYS A 748 21.01 28.37 -29.04
N LYS A 749 21.95 28.34 -30.02
CA LYS A 749 23.06 29.32 -30.08
C LYS A 749 22.49 30.74 -30.15
N GLY A 750 22.88 31.60 -29.20
CA GLY A 750 22.40 32.99 -29.10
C GLY A 750 21.02 33.17 -28.45
N GLY A 751 20.45 32.14 -27.84
CA GLY A 751 19.20 32.27 -27.06
C GLY A 751 19.39 33.09 -25.77
N LEU A 752 18.28 33.48 -25.12
CA LEU A 752 18.31 34.13 -23.80
C LEU A 752 18.56 33.14 -22.64
N TYR A 753 18.29 31.85 -22.87
CA TYR A 753 18.37 30.78 -21.88
C TYR A 753 19.10 29.56 -22.44
N SER A 754 19.75 28.79 -21.57
CA SER A 754 20.41 27.52 -21.86
C SER A 754 20.10 26.48 -20.78
N ASN A 755 20.15 25.20 -21.14
CA ASN A 755 20.03 24.10 -20.19
C ASN A 755 21.42 23.66 -19.72
N TYR A 756 21.61 23.56 -18.40
CA TYR A 756 22.86 23.15 -17.77
C TYR A 756 22.79 21.68 -17.41
N ILE A 757 23.67 20.86 -17.99
CA ILE A 757 23.80 19.45 -17.61
C ILE A 757 24.97 19.33 -16.63
N LEU A 758 24.67 18.98 -15.39
CA LEU A 758 25.64 18.88 -14.30
C LEU A 758 25.81 17.41 -13.86
N GLU A 759 27.05 16.99 -13.65
CA GLU A 759 27.40 15.78 -12.92
C GLU A 759 27.50 16.13 -11.43
N VAL A 760 26.71 15.45 -10.60
CA VAL A 760 26.56 15.76 -9.17
C VAL A 760 26.67 14.48 -8.34
N PRO A 761 27.09 14.55 -7.07
CA PRO A 761 26.97 13.46 -6.12
C PRO A 761 25.53 12.92 -5.98
N ALA A 762 25.36 11.66 -5.58
CA ALA A 762 24.06 10.99 -5.56
C ALA A 762 23.08 11.58 -4.53
N ASP A 763 23.60 11.94 -3.36
CA ASP A 763 22.93 12.69 -2.29
C ASP A 763 22.51 14.09 -2.74
N VAL A 764 23.41 14.84 -3.40
CA VAL A 764 23.10 16.16 -3.98
C VAL A 764 22.03 16.03 -5.08
N ARG A 765 22.12 15.03 -5.95
CA ARG A 765 21.08 14.75 -6.96
C ARG A 765 19.73 14.48 -6.30
N LYS A 766 19.68 13.63 -5.27
CA LYS A 766 18.46 13.31 -4.55
C LYS A 766 17.81 14.56 -3.95
N LEU A 767 18.63 15.44 -3.36
CA LEU A 767 18.18 16.75 -2.87
C LEU A 767 17.60 17.60 -4.00
N LEU A 768 18.37 17.88 -5.05
CA LEU A 768 17.96 18.79 -6.12
C LEU A 768 16.72 18.27 -6.86
N ILE A 769 16.64 16.97 -7.14
CA ILE A 769 15.45 16.37 -7.79
C ILE A 769 14.22 16.43 -6.88
N SER A 770 14.38 16.24 -5.57
CA SER A 770 13.26 16.34 -4.61
C SER A 770 12.66 17.76 -4.55
N GLN A 771 13.48 18.79 -4.80
CA GLN A 771 13.05 20.18 -4.84
C GLN A 771 12.27 20.53 -6.12
N ARG A 772 12.37 19.72 -7.19
CA ARG A 772 11.79 19.91 -8.56
C ARG A 772 12.23 21.18 -9.31
N ARG A 773 12.63 22.22 -8.59
CA ARG A 773 13.18 23.47 -9.12
C ARG A 773 14.36 23.88 -8.26
N VAL A 774 15.36 24.50 -8.88
CA VAL A 774 16.52 25.10 -8.23
C VAL A 774 16.50 26.61 -8.44
N TYR A 775 17.03 27.34 -7.47
CA TYR A 775 17.13 28.79 -7.51
C TYR A 775 18.55 29.19 -7.89
N LEU A 776 18.66 30.05 -8.89
CA LEU A 776 19.91 30.61 -9.41
C LEU A 776 19.75 32.12 -9.44
N HIS A 777 20.25 32.79 -8.40
CA HIS A 777 20.14 34.24 -8.23
C HIS A 777 18.66 34.68 -8.15
N TRP A 778 18.14 35.40 -9.15
CA TRP A 778 16.72 35.80 -9.25
C TRP A 778 15.86 34.84 -10.09
N SER A 779 16.42 33.73 -10.57
CA SER A 779 15.75 32.80 -11.48
C SER A 779 15.42 31.47 -10.80
N SER A 780 14.22 30.97 -11.00
CA SER A 780 13.82 29.62 -10.59
C SER A 780 13.78 28.72 -11.81
N CYS A 781 14.64 27.70 -11.84
CA CYS A 781 14.86 26.82 -12.99
C CYS A 781 14.40 25.39 -12.67
N PRO A 782 13.59 24.72 -13.51
CA PRO A 782 13.24 23.30 -13.30
C PRO A 782 14.48 22.39 -13.34
N VAL A 783 14.50 21.34 -12.51
CA VAL A 783 15.58 20.34 -12.52
C VAL A 783 15.02 18.94 -12.73
N ARG A 784 15.70 18.12 -13.54
CA ARG A 784 15.33 16.73 -13.86
C ARG A 784 16.57 15.84 -14.00
N ASP A 785 16.39 14.54 -13.95
CA ASP A 785 17.46 13.61 -14.33
C ASP A 785 17.76 13.69 -15.82
N TYR A 786 19.04 13.53 -16.14
CA TYR A 786 19.54 13.50 -17.51
C TYR A 786 20.13 12.12 -17.82
N THR A 787 19.28 11.22 -18.30
CA THR A 787 19.62 9.81 -18.65
C THR A 787 19.89 9.60 -20.15
N TYR A 788 20.11 10.68 -20.90
CA TYR A 788 20.23 10.62 -22.35
C TYR A 788 21.49 9.87 -22.81
N VAL A 789 21.29 8.84 -23.63
CA VAL A 789 22.38 8.08 -24.26
C VAL A 789 22.64 8.60 -25.67
N SER A 790 23.88 9.00 -25.93
CA SER A 790 24.28 9.49 -27.25
C SER A 790 24.15 8.42 -28.33
N ARG A 791 23.42 8.72 -29.41
CA ARG A 791 23.40 7.94 -30.64
C ARG A 791 24.49 8.42 -31.60
N CYS A 792 25.24 7.48 -32.17
CA CYS A 792 26.18 7.75 -33.24
C CYS A 792 25.43 7.91 -34.56
N PHE A 793 25.53 9.08 -35.20
CA PHE A 793 24.90 9.32 -36.51
C PHE A 793 25.64 8.65 -37.68
N LYS A 794 26.83 8.06 -37.47
CA LYS A 794 27.58 7.31 -38.48
C LYS A 794 27.14 5.85 -38.52
N CYS A 795 27.20 5.12 -37.40
CA CYS A 795 26.88 3.70 -37.33
C CYS A 795 25.52 3.37 -36.70
N GLN A 796 24.76 4.39 -36.29
CA GLN A 796 23.46 4.26 -35.62
C GLN A 796 23.47 3.56 -34.25
N GLN A 797 24.64 3.25 -33.67
CA GLN A 797 24.72 2.62 -32.34
C GLN A 797 24.65 3.64 -31.19
N TYR A 798 24.32 3.16 -29.99
CA TYR A 798 24.28 3.95 -28.76
C TYR A 798 25.60 3.87 -27.97
N GLY A 799 25.96 4.95 -27.27
CA GLY A 799 27.09 5.01 -26.34
C GLY A 799 28.35 5.72 -26.84
N HIS A 800 28.37 6.19 -28.09
CA HIS A 800 29.44 7.05 -28.62
C HIS A 800 28.90 8.03 -29.66
N SER A 801 29.66 9.09 -29.96
CA SER A 801 29.32 10.05 -31.01
C SER A 801 30.04 9.70 -32.32
N ALA A 802 29.58 10.28 -33.44
CA ALA A 802 30.18 10.03 -34.76
C ALA A 802 31.68 10.37 -34.84
N LYS A 803 32.15 11.33 -34.03
CA LYS A 803 33.57 11.72 -33.94
C LYS A 803 34.47 10.60 -33.43
N PHE A 804 33.94 9.74 -32.57
CA PHE A 804 34.67 8.63 -31.94
C PHE A 804 34.25 7.27 -32.50
N CYS A 805 33.59 7.27 -33.66
CA CYS A 805 33.12 6.06 -34.30
C CYS A 805 34.27 5.33 -35.00
N ARG A 806 34.38 4.03 -34.75
CA ARG A 806 35.40 3.16 -35.36
C ARG A 806 34.90 2.41 -36.59
N ASP A 807 33.59 2.48 -36.88
CA ASP A 807 33.04 1.83 -38.06
C ASP A 807 33.51 2.61 -39.31
N PRO A 808 34.05 1.92 -40.34
CA PRO A 808 34.62 2.56 -41.51
C PRO A 808 33.54 3.23 -42.38
N GLU A 809 32.42 2.54 -42.58
CA GLU A 809 31.30 2.96 -43.43
C GLU A 809 30.13 3.54 -42.62
N SER A 810 29.27 4.32 -43.28
CA SER A 810 28.07 4.87 -42.67
C SER A 810 26.88 3.90 -42.81
N THR A 811 26.00 3.88 -41.82
CA THR A 811 24.79 3.07 -41.81
C THR A 811 23.57 3.98 -41.88
N CYS A 812 22.67 3.68 -42.81
CA CYS A 812 21.44 4.43 -43.01
C CYS A 812 20.48 4.24 -41.83
N GLY A 813 19.98 5.35 -41.26
CA GLY A 813 19.02 5.32 -40.16
C GLY A 813 17.58 4.95 -40.55
N HIS A 814 17.29 4.80 -41.85
CA HIS A 814 15.96 4.49 -42.39
C HIS A 814 15.83 3.04 -42.84
N CYS A 815 16.73 2.54 -43.70
CA CYS A 815 16.69 1.13 -44.15
C CYS A 815 17.66 0.21 -43.42
N GLY A 816 18.55 0.74 -42.58
CA GLY A 816 19.54 -0.05 -41.83
C GLY A 816 20.71 -0.60 -42.65
N GLN A 817 20.79 -0.31 -43.95
CA GLN A 817 21.88 -0.76 -44.82
C GLN A 817 23.15 0.07 -44.62
N VAL A 818 24.31 -0.56 -44.86
CA VAL A 818 25.63 0.07 -44.79
C VAL A 818 25.99 0.65 -46.17
N GLY A 819 26.70 1.78 -46.20
CA GLY A 819 27.24 2.40 -47.41
C GLY A 819 26.65 3.77 -47.77
N HIS A 820 25.55 4.21 -47.15
CA HIS A 820 24.91 5.48 -47.46
C HIS A 820 24.24 6.13 -46.23
N THR A 821 23.99 7.43 -46.31
CA THR A 821 23.29 8.19 -45.26
C THR A 821 21.78 8.23 -45.49
N ILE A 822 20.99 8.65 -44.49
CA ILE A 822 19.52 8.76 -44.65
C ILE A 822 19.09 9.66 -45.81
N LYS A 823 19.93 10.62 -46.22
CA LYS A 823 19.66 11.54 -47.33
C LYS A 823 19.79 10.87 -48.70
N GLU A 824 20.55 9.79 -48.77
CA GLU A 824 20.88 9.05 -49.99
C GLU A 824 20.13 7.71 -50.02
N CYS A 825 19.09 7.56 -49.20
CA CYS A 825 18.39 6.29 -49.04
C CYS A 825 17.51 6.00 -50.28
N PRO A 826 17.69 4.85 -50.95
CA PRO A 826 16.87 4.48 -52.10
C PRO A 826 15.48 3.97 -51.69
N GLN A 827 15.25 3.68 -50.40
CA GLN A 827 14.04 3.07 -49.84
C GLN A 827 13.25 4.06 -48.96
N THR A 828 13.10 5.31 -49.38
CA THR A 828 12.38 6.34 -48.59
C THR A 828 10.87 6.13 -48.53
N THR A 829 10.31 5.34 -49.45
CA THR A 829 8.86 5.03 -49.52
C THR A 829 8.46 3.79 -48.72
N GLU A 830 9.43 2.99 -48.29
CA GLU A 830 9.21 1.80 -47.46
C GLU A 830 9.15 2.17 -45.96
N PRO A 831 8.50 1.38 -45.11
CA PRO A 831 8.49 1.64 -43.67
C PRO A 831 9.91 1.60 -43.08
N PRO A 832 10.23 2.51 -42.13
CA PRO A 832 11.58 2.60 -41.57
C PRO A 832 11.92 1.37 -40.72
N VAL A 833 13.16 0.91 -40.87
CA VAL A 833 13.76 -0.20 -40.11
C VAL A 833 14.84 0.35 -39.17
N CYS A 834 14.84 -0.14 -37.94
CA CYS A 834 15.80 0.26 -36.93
C CYS A 834 17.16 -0.43 -37.17
N ALA A 835 18.13 0.33 -37.67
CA ALA A 835 19.48 -0.15 -37.99
C ALA A 835 20.15 -0.85 -36.80
N THR A 836 19.97 -0.30 -35.59
CA THR A 836 20.56 -0.85 -34.37
C THR A 836 19.91 -2.16 -33.98
N CYS A 837 18.58 -2.24 -33.99
CA CYS A 837 17.86 -3.48 -33.64
C CYS A 837 18.09 -4.57 -34.67
N LEU A 838 18.14 -4.22 -35.97
CA LEU A 838 18.48 -5.15 -37.06
C LEU A 838 19.87 -5.76 -36.82
N ARG A 839 20.88 -4.94 -36.47
CA ARG A 839 22.24 -5.41 -36.16
C ARG A 839 22.30 -6.33 -34.94
N PHE A 840 21.46 -6.10 -33.93
CA PHE A 840 21.38 -6.93 -32.71
C PHE A 840 20.34 -8.07 -32.78
N LYS A 841 19.76 -8.34 -33.97
CA LYS A 841 18.72 -9.36 -34.16
C LYS A 841 17.53 -9.21 -33.20
N LYS A 842 17.12 -7.96 -32.95
CA LYS A 842 15.93 -7.59 -32.16
C LYS A 842 14.80 -7.14 -33.11
N PRO A 843 13.53 -7.09 -32.64
CA PRO A 843 12.43 -6.50 -33.42
C PRO A 843 12.84 -5.11 -33.93
N SER A 844 12.72 -4.88 -35.24
CA SER A 844 13.34 -3.75 -35.95
C SER A 844 12.36 -2.98 -36.85
N ASP A 845 11.08 -3.30 -36.78
CA ASP A 845 9.91 -2.69 -37.44
C ASP A 845 9.54 -1.32 -36.87
N HIS A 846 10.53 -0.43 -36.72
CA HIS A 846 10.36 0.91 -36.17
C HIS A 846 11.52 1.81 -36.58
N LYS A 847 11.38 3.11 -36.34
CA LYS A 847 12.42 4.07 -36.75
C LYS A 847 13.65 3.99 -35.83
N THR A 848 14.84 4.06 -36.43
CA THR A 848 16.10 4.15 -35.64
C THR A 848 16.05 5.36 -34.69
N GLY A 849 16.17 5.11 -33.39
CA GLY A 849 16.15 6.17 -32.35
C GLY A 849 14.79 6.45 -31.72
N GLU A 850 13.74 5.76 -32.15
CA GLU A 850 12.40 5.88 -31.55
C GLU A 850 12.42 5.57 -30.04
N GLU A 851 11.55 6.21 -29.26
CA GLU A 851 11.53 6.05 -27.79
C GLU A 851 11.21 4.62 -27.36
N ALA A 852 10.37 3.91 -28.13
CA ALA A 852 10.03 2.52 -27.88
C ALA A 852 11.13 1.52 -28.31
N CYS A 853 12.23 1.98 -28.92
CA CYS A 853 13.28 1.11 -29.48
C CYS A 853 13.91 0.19 -28.40
N PRO A 854 13.87 -1.15 -28.57
CA PRO A 854 14.47 -2.09 -27.61
C PRO A 854 15.98 -1.89 -27.41
N ALA A 855 16.72 -1.56 -28.47
CA ALA A 855 18.16 -1.29 -28.38
C ALA A 855 18.46 0.02 -27.61
N ARG A 856 17.58 1.03 -27.73
CA ARG A 856 17.69 2.29 -26.98
C ARG A 856 17.44 2.07 -25.50
N LYS A 857 16.32 1.43 -25.15
CA LYS A 857 15.98 1.10 -23.75
C LYS A 857 17.08 0.28 -23.08
N PHE A 858 17.65 -0.69 -23.79
CA PHE A 858 18.79 -1.47 -23.28
C PHE A 858 20.02 -0.59 -23.00
N ALA A 859 20.32 0.37 -23.89
CA ALA A 859 21.44 1.29 -23.69
C ALA A 859 21.20 2.26 -22.52
N GLU A 860 19.97 2.76 -22.36
CA GLU A 860 19.54 3.60 -21.23
C GLU A 860 19.64 2.83 -19.90
N LEU A 861 19.11 1.61 -19.84
CA LEU A 861 19.25 0.69 -18.71
C LEU A 861 20.70 0.45 -18.32
N LYS A 862 21.57 0.18 -19.30
CA LYS A 862 23.00 0.00 -19.07
C LYS A 862 23.66 1.26 -18.51
N MET A 863 23.24 2.45 -18.97
CA MET A 863 23.71 3.71 -18.42
C MET A 863 23.24 3.92 -16.98
N ILE A 864 21.96 3.65 -16.69
CA ILE A 864 21.39 3.77 -15.35
C ILE A 864 22.10 2.82 -14.36
N ASN A 865 22.29 1.56 -14.73
CA ASN A 865 22.94 0.56 -13.87
C ASN A 865 24.44 0.85 -13.63
N SER A 866 25.09 1.61 -14.51
CA SER A 866 26.49 2.04 -14.34
C SER A 866 26.64 3.40 -13.64
N THR A 867 25.52 3.98 -13.18
CA THR A 867 25.46 5.29 -12.51
C THR A 867 25.02 5.09 -11.05
N ASP A 868 25.59 5.88 -10.15
CA ASP A 868 25.30 5.80 -8.71
C ASP A 868 24.07 6.63 -8.35
N TYR A 869 22.93 5.98 -8.12
CA TYR A 869 21.68 6.63 -7.72
C TYR A 869 21.27 6.34 -6.27
N GLU A 870 22.09 5.62 -5.47
CA GLU A 870 21.80 5.17 -4.08
C GLU A 870 20.55 4.26 -3.86
N VAL A 871 19.69 4.04 -4.87
CA VAL A 871 18.43 3.26 -4.76
C VAL A 871 18.45 2.09 -5.76
N PRO A 872 17.93 0.88 -5.42
CA PRO A 872 17.79 -0.21 -6.40
C PRO A 872 16.97 0.25 -7.63
N THR A 873 17.54 0.04 -8.81
CA THR A 873 17.21 0.71 -10.09
C THR A 873 15.84 0.37 -10.69
N CYS A 874 14.97 -0.37 -9.99
CA CYS A 874 13.65 -0.76 -10.51
C CYS A 874 12.58 0.34 -10.50
N GLY A 875 12.85 1.53 -9.92
CA GLY A 875 11.87 2.63 -9.85
C GLY A 875 12.05 3.76 -10.87
N LEU A 876 12.99 3.65 -11.81
CA LEU A 876 13.42 4.76 -12.68
C LEU A 876 13.02 4.63 -14.16
N ILE A 877 12.26 3.59 -14.55
CA ILE A 877 11.86 3.32 -15.95
C ILE A 877 10.36 3.24 -16.09
#